data_AF-A0A817FKV7-F1
#
_entry.id   AF-A0A817FKV7-F1
#
_cell.length_a   1.000
_cell.length_b   1.000
_cell.length_c   1.000
_cell.angle_alpha   90.00
_cell.angle_beta   90.00
_cell.angle_gamma   90.00
#
_symmetry.space_group_name_H-M   'P 1'
#
loop_
_entity.id
_entity.type
_entity.pdbx_description
1 polymer ?
#
loop_
_entity_poly.entity_id
_entity_poly.type
_entity_poly.pdbx_seq_one_letter_code
_entity_poly.pdbx_strand_id
1 'polypeptide(L)'
;MVGVGSFNKDGRLETLVAYDGIDHVDVLVTHNIGSFNHQMKYSTGNWPKSVAVGDFNNDTLLDIVVANNYDNTVSILLGYGNGSFADYTMYSTGNLPLSVAVGDFNNDTLLDIVVANTYDNTVSILLGYGNGSFADYTIYSTGNLPLSIAVGDFNNDTLLDIVVANFGDNTVSILLGYGNGSFANQTKYSTGSQPYSVAVGDFNNDTLLDIVVANSAGNTISILLGYGNGSFANYTIYSTGSTPISVAVGDFNNDTLLDIVVANYGDNTVSILLGYGNGSFANQTKYSTGSVPNFVAVDDFNNDNQLDIVVTNWNDNTISVLLGYGNGLFVNQTTYSSGLSPKSVAVGDFNDDTRLDIVVANTNERSVTVYLGYPNEGFVRQMRLITGNGSQPKSFAIGDFNNDGHIDVVVANSGTNNVGIFLKYDNGSFSSQIVYSTDSSPWSVAVGDFNNDAMLDIVVANHDNDSVGVFLGWGNGSFSSQKMFTTGFKSQPNAVAVGDLNNDTLLDIIVSNYGTNNVGVLLGYGNGSFAGVKIFSIGYGSLPFSVSIGDLNNDGKPITETTSENIEQIRLLINDDPYLTIEQLEDQTDLSHGTIHRIITDYLNLRKITARYVLKDLTDFQRTERVRICKENLAKFQQGTWRLCDIITGDESWFFHKQIGRKSSNVAWVKRGDPSPTVTRQNKYAPRTLFSILFKSNGPIFIHRLERGETIDHQYYINNCLRPLVDQRKRQRPSYGTRGIKIHHDNGKPHIHKDVSTYLQSEGLTVIPHSANSPDLSTCNFWLFDLIKENLIDYSDSQSLYDAVDDFMYSSNKEEYKKTFEKWIERMQLCIDNEGDYFEHLIK
;
A
#
# COMPACT_ATOMS: atom_id res chain seq x y z
N MET A 1 10.80 -23.02 21.52
CA MET A 1 11.34 -22.94 20.15
C MET A 1 10.60 -21.85 19.40
N VAL A 2 11.29 -21.10 18.55
CA VAL A 2 10.68 -20.10 17.65
C VAL A 2 11.01 -20.51 16.23
N GLY A 3 10.03 -20.45 15.34
CA GLY A 3 10.15 -20.83 13.94
C GLY A 3 9.28 -19.93 13.10
N VAL A 4 9.71 -19.70 11.86
CA VAL A 4 9.16 -18.66 10.99
C VAL A 4 8.77 -19.30 9.66
N GLY A 5 7.59 -19.01 9.15
CA GLY A 5 7.07 -19.53 7.88
C GLY A 5 5.90 -18.69 7.37
N SER A 6 5.53 -18.85 6.10
CA SER A 6 4.33 -18.22 5.52
C SER A 6 3.20 -19.25 5.45
N PHE A 7 2.21 -19.19 6.35
CA PHE A 7 1.14 -20.19 6.50
C PHE A 7 -0.01 -20.02 5.53
N ASN A 8 -0.23 -18.79 5.07
CA ASN A 8 -1.33 -18.41 4.19
C ASN A 8 -0.85 -18.06 2.75
N LYS A 9 0.45 -18.15 2.47
CA LYS A 9 1.08 -17.78 1.19
C LYS A 9 0.86 -16.32 0.78
N ASP A 10 0.60 -15.42 1.73
CA ASP A 10 0.45 -13.98 1.47
C ASP A 10 1.79 -13.25 1.31
N GLY A 11 2.92 -13.94 1.56
CA GLY A 11 4.27 -13.39 1.50
C GLY A 11 4.74 -12.70 2.79
N ARG A 12 3.90 -12.62 3.83
CA ARG A 12 4.26 -12.28 5.19
C ARG A 12 4.71 -13.54 5.93
N LEU A 13 5.66 -13.35 6.84
CA LEU A 13 6.17 -14.41 7.68
C LEU A 13 5.45 -14.36 9.02
N GLU A 14 4.71 -15.41 9.33
CA GLU A 14 4.22 -15.67 10.66
C GLU A 14 5.26 -16.45 11.48
N THR A 15 5.18 -16.34 12.79
CA THR A 15 6.11 -16.91 13.76
C THR A 15 5.37 -17.83 14.72
N LEU A 16 5.74 -19.11 14.75
CA LEU A 16 5.24 -20.02 15.78
C LEU A 16 6.15 -20.02 17.00
N VAL A 17 5.54 -20.05 18.17
CA VAL A 17 6.23 -20.13 19.46
C VAL A 17 5.70 -21.32 20.25
N ALA A 18 6.57 -22.30 20.49
CA ALA A 18 6.33 -23.41 21.40
C ALA A 18 7.09 -23.16 22.71
N TYR A 19 6.41 -23.25 23.85
CA TYR A 19 7.01 -23.05 25.17
C TYR A 19 7.18 -24.38 25.90
N ASP A 20 8.29 -24.50 26.62
CA ASP A 20 8.55 -25.65 27.49
C ASP A 20 7.68 -25.54 28.75
N GLY A 21 6.81 -26.53 29.00
CA GLY A 21 5.96 -26.60 30.21
C GLY A 21 4.52 -26.09 30.07
N ILE A 22 4.01 -25.91 28.85
CA ILE A 22 2.59 -25.62 28.58
C ILE A 22 1.96 -26.70 27.68
N ASP A 23 0.67 -26.55 27.39
CA ASP A 23 -0.12 -27.47 26.56
C ASP A 23 -0.65 -26.84 25.26
N HIS A 24 0.13 -25.90 24.69
CA HIS A 24 -0.21 -25.23 23.44
C HIS A 24 1.01 -24.69 22.67
N VAL A 25 0.78 -24.34 21.41
CA VAL A 25 1.70 -23.56 20.55
C VAL A 25 0.97 -22.29 20.10
N ASP A 26 1.63 -21.13 20.15
CA ASP A 26 1.06 -19.86 19.70
C ASP A 26 1.55 -19.53 18.28
N VAL A 27 0.65 -19.01 17.43
CA VAL A 27 0.95 -18.48 16.09
C VAL A 27 0.89 -16.95 16.15
N LEU A 28 2.00 -16.29 15.83
CA LEU A 28 2.17 -14.83 15.84
C LEU A 28 2.33 -14.32 14.40
N VAL A 29 1.91 -13.09 14.11
CA VAL A 29 2.09 -12.46 12.79
C VAL A 29 2.68 -11.08 12.96
N THR A 30 3.57 -10.71 12.04
CA THR A 30 4.07 -9.34 11.92
C THR A 30 2.96 -8.44 11.37
N HIS A 31 2.55 -7.47 12.18
CA HIS A 31 1.58 -6.44 11.77
C HIS A 31 2.18 -5.06 12.01
N ASN A 32 1.74 -4.09 11.22
CA ASN A 32 1.77 -2.71 11.68
C ASN A 32 0.82 -2.67 12.88
N ILE A 33 1.33 -2.39 14.07
CA ILE A 33 0.51 -2.38 15.29
C ILE A 33 -0.09 -1.01 15.55
N GLY A 34 0.16 0.00 14.70
CA GLY A 34 -0.41 1.35 14.77
C GLY A 34 -0.22 2.01 16.14
N SER A 35 0.74 2.93 16.29
CA SER A 35 0.94 3.61 17.58
C SER A 35 0.55 5.07 17.56
N PHE A 36 0.02 5.54 18.69
CA PHE A 36 -0.45 6.90 18.91
C PHE A 36 0.44 7.62 19.93
N ASN A 37 1.71 7.86 19.56
CA ASN A 37 2.74 8.32 20.50
C ASN A 37 2.97 9.84 20.51
N HIS A 38 2.45 10.59 19.53
CA HIS A 38 2.50 12.05 19.52
C HIS A 38 1.12 12.62 19.82
N GLN A 39 1.02 13.32 20.94
CA GLN A 39 -0.22 13.93 21.41
C GLN A 39 -0.09 15.46 21.43
N MET A 40 -1.06 16.14 20.82
CA MET A 40 -1.21 17.59 20.90
C MET A 40 -2.54 17.92 21.56
N LYS A 41 -2.59 18.99 22.35
CA LYS A 41 -3.80 19.40 23.06
C LYS A 41 -4.21 20.80 22.66
N TYR A 42 -5.50 20.98 22.40
CA TYR A 42 -6.10 22.26 22.02
C TYR A 42 -7.28 22.59 22.94
N SER A 43 -7.44 23.86 23.26
CA SER A 43 -8.52 24.31 24.13
C SER A 43 -9.87 24.36 23.39
N THR A 44 -10.95 24.19 24.14
CA THR A 44 -12.33 24.31 23.65
C THR A 44 -13.19 25.12 24.64
N GLY A 45 -14.49 25.23 24.36
CA GLY A 45 -15.47 25.60 25.37
C GLY A 45 -15.54 24.61 26.54
N ASN A 46 -16.32 24.95 27.56
CA ASN A 46 -16.49 24.15 28.76
C ASN A 46 -17.22 22.84 28.51
N TRP A 47 -16.73 21.77 29.14
CA TRP A 47 -17.36 20.45 29.17
C TRP A 47 -17.63 19.93 27.75
N PRO A 48 -16.59 19.75 26.92
CA PRO A 48 -16.76 19.14 25.60
C PRO A 48 -17.32 17.72 25.76
N LYS A 49 -18.38 17.40 25.02
CA LYS A 49 -19.12 16.13 25.11
C LYS A 49 -19.05 15.25 23.88
N SER A 50 -19.07 15.88 22.70
CA SER A 50 -19.07 15.19 21.42
C SER A 50 -18.19 15.96 20.46
N VAL A 51 -17.43 15.24 19.65
CA VAL A 51 -16.55 15.78 18.62
C VAL A 51 -16.92 15.15 17.28
N ALA A 52 -16.88 15.95 16.22
CA ALA A 52 -16.98 15.51 14.84
C ALA A 52 -15.93 16.28 14.01
N VAL A 53 -15.67 15.79 12.80
CA VAL A 53 -14.63 16.32 11.91
C VAL A 53 -15.15 16.46 10.49
N GLY A 54 -14.58 17.40 9.76
CA GLY A 54 -14.94 17.72 8.38
C GLY A 54 -14.22 18.99 7.93
N ASP A 55 -14.24 19.27 6.63
CA ASP A 55 -13.71 20.52 6.09
C ASP A 55 -14.78 21.62 6.17
N PHE A 56 -14.69 22.52 7.15
CA PHE A 56 -15.68 23.60 7.34
C PHE A 56 -15.32 24.87 6.58
N ASN A 57 -14.15 24.93 5.94
CA ASN A 57 -13.62 26.14 5.31
C ASN A 57 -13.25 25.95 3.81
N ASN A 58 -13.50 24.77 3.25
CA ASN A 58 -13.21 24.32 1.89
C ASN A 58 -11.72 24.41 1.50
N ASP A 59 -10.80 24.21 2.45
CA ASP A 59 -9.36 24.15 2.20
C ASP A 59 -8.82 22.72 2.01
N THR A 60 -9.69 21.71 2.02
CA THR A 60 -9.43 20.27 1.92
C THR A 60 -8.75 19.64 3.13
N LEU A 61 -8.52 20.40 4.20
CA LEU A 61 -7.94 19.92 5.45
C LEU A 61 -9.05 19.63 6.46
N LEU A 62 -8.85 18.60 7.29
CA LEU A 62 -9.84 18.27 8.31
C LEU A 62 -9.81 19.29 9.46
N ASP A 63 -10.98 19.85 9.73
CA ASP A 63 -11.27 20.70 10.89
C ASP A 63 -12.02 19.92 11.97
N ILE A 64 -12.15 20.50 13.17
CA ILE A 64 -12.81 19.89 14.32
C ILE A 64 -13.99 20.76 14.78
N VAL A 65 -15.15 20.13 15.00
CA VAL A 65 -16.27 20.71 15.75
C VAL A 65 -16.48 19.98 17.08
N VAL A 66 -16.72 20.72 18.15
CA VAL A 66 -16.91 20.17 19.51
C VAL A 66 -18.14 20.77 20.18
N ALA A 67 -19.07 19.93 20.64
CA ALA A 67 -20.22 20.36 21.44
C ALA A 67 -19.82 20.64 22.91
N ASN A 68 -20.00 21.88 23.35
CA ASN A 68 -19.62 22.36 24.68
C ASN A 68 -20.86 22.46 25.59
N ASN A 69 -21.09 21.41 26.36
CA ASN A 69 -22.33 21.22 27.09
C ASN A 69 -22.65 22.32 28.10
N TYR A 70 -21.63 22.85 28.79
CA TYR A 70 -21.86 23.85 29.83
C TYR A 70 -21.98 25.28 29.27
N ASP A 71 -21.35 25.55 28.12
CA ASP A 71 -21.36 26.88 27.50
C ASP A 71 -22.54 27.07 26.54
N ASN A 72 -23.31 26.02 26.23
CA ASN A 72 -24.38 26.04 25.22
C ASN A 72 -23.88 26.51 23.85
N THR A 73 -22.72 25.99 23.45
CA THR A 73 -22.06 26.35 22.19
C THR A 73 -21.46 25.12 21.51
N VAL A 74 -21.07 25.28 20.25
CA VAL A 74 -20.05 24.45 19.59
C VAL A 74 -18.75 25.25 19.42
N SER A 75 -17.61 24.60 19.57
CA SER A 75 -16.28 25.12 19.22
C SER A 75 -15.86 24.60 17.85
N ILE A 76 -15.32 25.47 16.99
CA ILE A 76 -14.75 25.15 15.68
C ILE A 76 -13.25 25.43 15.72
N LEU A 77 -12.43 24.43 15.39
CA LEU A 77 -10.98 24.53 15.32
C LEU A 77 -10.56 24.18 13.89
N LEU A 78 -9.96 25.14 13.18
CA LEU A 78 -9.54 24.94 11.79
C LEU A 78 -8.18 24.25 11.73
N GLY A 79 -8.04 23.23 10.90
CA GLY A 79 -6.83 22.43 10.72
C GLY A 79 -5.78 23.13 9.87
N TYR A 80 -4.51 22.82 10.11
CA TYR A 80 -3.39 23.28 9.29
C TYR A 80 -2.77 22.16 8.42
N GLY A 81 -3.36 20.96 8.39
CA GLY A 81 -2.90 19.83 7.56
C GLY A 81 -1.59 19.19 8.02
N ASN A 82 -1.18 19.44 9.26
CA ASN A 82 0.03 18.86 9.86
C ASN A 82 -0.24 18.29 11.27
N GLY A 83 -1.51 18.02 11.57
CA GLY A 83 -1.99 17.63 12.89
C GLY A 83 -2.18 18.78 13.89
N SER A 84 -1.90 20.02 13.50
CA SER A 84 -2.13 21.21 14.33
C SER A 84 -3.32 22.05 13.90
N PHE A 85 -3.87 22.80 14.85
CA PHE A 85 -5.13 23.53 14.70
C PHE A 85 -5.01 24.98 15.17
N ALA A 86 -5.83 25.84 14.58
CA ALA A 86 -6.05 27.22 14.99
C ALA A 86 -6.76 27.30 16.36
N ASP A 87 -6.75 28.50 16.95
CA ASP A 87 -7.57 28.80 18.13
C ASP A 87 -9.07 28.61 17.81
N TYR A 88 -9.83 28.10 18.79
CA TYR A 88 -11.23 27.78 18.59
C TYR A 88 -12.11 29.04 18.46
N THR A 89 -13.11 28.98 17.59
CA THR A 89 -14.22 29.94 17.51
C THR A 89 -15.49 29.30 18.06
N MET A 90 -16.40 30.06 18.68
CA MET A 90 -17.63 29.52 19.27
C MET A 90 -18.89 30.02 18.57
N TYR A 91 -19.87 29.14 18.43
CA TYR A 91 -21.22 29.44 17.94
C TYR A 91 -22.26 28.91 18.92
N SER A 92 -23.33 29.67 19.15
CA SER A 92 -24.38 29.31 20.10
C SER A 92 -25.27 28.18 19.59
N THR A 93 -25.80 27.38 20.52
CA THR A 93 -26.79 26.32 20.28
C THR A 93 -27.95 26.47 21.25
N GLY A 94 -28.88 25.50 21.25
CA GLY A 94 -29.77 25.29 22.39
C GLY A 94 -29.02 24.82 23.64
N ASN A 95 -29.75 24.63 24.73
CA ASN A 95 -29.19 24.36 26.05
C ASN A 95 -28.76 22.90 26.24
N LEU A 96 -27.61 22.71 26.90
CA LEU A 96 -26.96 21.42 27.14
C LEU A 96 -26.75 20.61 25.85
N PRO A 97 -25.96 21.11 24.88
CA PRO A 97 -25.61 20.35 23.70
C PRO A 97 -24.81 19.09 24.10
N LEU A 98 -25.17 17.92 23.56
CA LEU A 98 -24.55 16.65 23.96
C LEU A 98 -23.93 15.85 22.80
N SER A 99 -24.59 15.85 21.64
CA SER A 99 -24.15 15.15 20.43
C SER A 99 -24.07 16.16 19.29
N VAL A 100 -23.02 16.07 18.48
CA VAL A 100 -22.87 16.82 17.24
C VAL A 100 -22.73 15.86 16.06
N ALA A 101 -23.33 16.19 14.92
CA ALA A 101 -23.09 15.55 13.64
C ALA A 101 -22.97 16.63 12.55
N VAL A 102 -22.39 16.25 11.42
CA VAL A 102 -22.10 17.15 10.30
C VAL A 102 -22.66 16.58 9.01
N GLY A 103 -23.00 17.45 8.07
CA GLY A 103 -23.55 17.07 6.77
C GLY A 103 -24.06 18.29 6.03
N ASP A 104 -24.35 18.16 4.74
CA ASP A 104 -24.97 19.22 3.94
C ASP A 104 -26.50 19.11 4.05
N PHE A 105 -27.12 19.94 4.90
CA PHE A 105 -28.57 19.89 5.14
C PHE A 105 -29.37 20.82 4.20
N ASN A 106 -28.69 21.63 3.40
CA ASN A 106 -29.31 22.61 2.51
C ASN A 106 -28.93 22.43 1.01
N ASN A 107 -28.18 21.38 0.70
CA ASN A 107 -27.69 20.98 -0.61
C ASN A 107 -26.85 22.07 -1.32
N ASP A 108 -26.07 22.84 -0.55
CA ASP A 108 -25.17 23.88 -1.07
C ASP A 108 -23.70 23.45 -1.18
N THR A 109 -23.41 22.18 -0.89
CA THR A 109 -22.09 21.52 -0.87
C THR A 109 -21.15 21.96 0.25
N LEU A 110 -21.62 22.77 1.20
CA LEU A 110 -20.87 23.18 2.39
C LEU A 110 -21.31 22.35 3.59
N LEU A 111 -20.38 22.07 4.50
CA LEU A 111 -20.72 21.34 5.72
C LEU A 111 -21.49 22.22 6.70
N ASP A 112 -22.65 21.73 7.10
CA ASP A 112 -23.48 22.26 8.17
C ASP A 112 -23.33 21.41 9.45
N ILE A 113 -23.89 21.91 10.56
CA ILE A 113 -23.82 21.26 11.87
C ILE A 113 -25.23 21.04 12.44
N VAL A 114 -25.47 19.83 12.95
CA VAL A 114 -26.63 19.50 13.80
C VAL A 114 -26.20 19.14 15.21
N VAL A 115 -26.91 19.65 16.22
CA VAL A 115 -26.58 19.45 17.64
C VAL A 115 -27.81 19.07 18.47
N ALA A 116 -27.71 18.03 19.30
CA ALA A 116 -28.80 17.62 20.21
C ALA A 116 -28.73 18.42 21.51
N ASN A 117 -29.79 19.15 21.82
CA ASN A 117 -29.91 20.00 23.01
C ASN A 117 -30.73 19.27 24.07
N THR A 118 -30.05 18.59 24.99
CA THR A 118 -30.71 17.66 25.93
C THR A 118 -31.72 18.36 26.84
N TYR A 119 -31.46 19.60 27.26
CA TYR A 119 -32.37 20.30 28.17
C TYR A 119 -33.63 20.83 27.46
N ASP A 120 -33.47 21.31 26.23
CA ASP A 120 -34.55 21.95 25.47
C ASP A 120 -35.45 20.93 24.75
N ASN A 121 -35.03 19.66 24.66
CA ASN A 121 -35.69 18.62 23.86
C ASN A 121 -35.80 19.03 22.38
N THR A 122 -34.70 19.54 21.84
CA THR A 122 -34.58 20.00 20.45
C THR A 122 -33.27 19.56 19.82
N VAL A 123 -33.18 19.67 18.49
CA VAL A 123 -31.91 19.79 17.78
C VAL A 123 -31.71 21.22 17.28
N SER A 124 -30.48 21.70 17.29
CA SER A 124 -30.03 22.94 16.63
C SER A 124 -29.42 22.63 15.27
N ILE A 125 -29.75 23.42 14.24
CA ILE A 125 -29.15 23.36 12.90
C ILE A 125 -28.41 24.67 12.63
N LEU A 126 -27.12 24.60 12.36
CA LEU A 126 -26.25 25.73 12.02
C LEU A 126 -25.75 25.53 10.59
N LEU A 127 -26.14 26.42 9.68
CA LEU A 127 -25.74 26.35 8.28
C LEU A 127 -24.34 26.96 8.09
N GLY A 128 -23.47 26.27 7.37
CA GLY A 128 -22.09 26.67 7.10
C GLY A 128 -21.99 27.70 5.98
N TYR A 129 -20.99 28.57 6.05
CA TYR A 129 -20.63 29.49 4.97
C TYR A 129 -19.39 29.06 4.18
N GLY A 130 -18.83 27.88 4.48
CA GLY A 130 -17.67 27.33 3.76
C GLY A 130 -16.37 28.10 3.98
N ASN A 131 -16.25 28.82 5.09
CA ASN A 131 -15.06 29.59 5.47
C ASN A 131 -14.73 29.44 6.98
N GLY A 132 -15.25 28.39 7.63
CA GLY A 132 -15.18 28.18 9.07
C GLY A 132 -16.19 28.98 9.90
N SER A 133 -17.10 29.72 9.26
CA SER A 133 -18.19 30.43 9.95
C SER A 133 -19.58 29.88 9.63
N PHE A 134 -20.51 30.10 10.58
CA PHE A 134 -21.84 29.51 10.58
C PHE A 134 -22.92 30.58 10.83
N ALA A 135 -24.10 30.34 10.27
CA ALA A 135 -25.31 31.11 10.54
C ALA A 135 -25.81 30.90 11.98
N ASP A 136 -26.72 31.77 12.42
CA ASP A 136 -27.46 31.57 13.66
C ASP A 136 -28.26 30.26 13.61
N TYR A 137 -28.31 29.54 14.73
CA TYR A 137 -28.96 28.24 14.79
C TYR A 137 -30.49 28.34 14.64
N THR A 138 -31.08 27.37 13.95
CA THR A 138 -32.53 27.10 13.98
C THR A 138 -32.81 25.88 14.85
N ILE A 139 -34.04 25.72 15.38
CA ILE A 139 -34.38 24.61 16.29
C ILE A 139 -35.56 23.78 15.81
N TYR A 140 -35.48 22.47 16.04
CA TYR A 140 -36.55 21.51 15.76
C TYR A 140 -36.78 20.61 16.97
N SER A 141 -38.05 20.35 17.29
CA SER A 141 -38.42 19.57 18.49
C SER A 141 -38.15 18.07 18.32
N THR A 142 -37.64 17.44 19.39
CA THR A 142 -37.40 16.00 19.49
C THR A 142 -38.26 15.38 20.60
N GLY A 143 -38.01 14.11 20.94
CA GLY A 143 -38.47 13.54 22.20
C GLY A 143 -37.67 14.06 23.39
N ASN A 144 -38.04 13.60 24.59
CA ASN A 144 -37.44 14.09 25.83
C ASN A 144 -36.02 13.57 26.03
N LEU A 145 -35.13 14.45 26.49
CA LEU A 145 -33.72 14.19 26.75
C LEU A 145 -33.00 13.56 25.54
N PRO A 146 -32.91 14.27 24.40
CA PRO A 146 -32.15 13.79 23.25
C PRO A 146 -30.67 13.70 23.60
N LEU A 147 -30.05 12.52 23.38
CA LEU A 147 -28.65 12.28 23.75
C LEU A 147 -27.70 12.01 22.58
N SER A 148 -28.19 11.41 21.49
CA SER A 148 -27.36 11.01 20.35
C SER A 148 -28.08 11.31 19.05
N ILE A 149 -27.33 11.73 18.04
CA ILE A 149 -27.80 11.98 16.68
C ILE A 149 -27.05 11.08 15.71
N ALA A 150 -27.75 10.63 14.66
CA ALA A 150 -27.15 10.20 13.41
C ALA A 150 -27.90 10.86 12.23
N VAL A 151 -27.26 10.90 11.07
CA VAL A 151 -27.78 11.51 9.85
C VAL A 151 -27.71 10.52 8.70
N GLY A 152 -28.64 10.62 7.76
CA GLY A 152 -28.74 9.73 6.61
C GLY A 152 -30.04 9.96 5.85
N ASP A 153 -30.18 9.38 4.66
CA ASP A 153 -31.41 9.42 3.87
C ASP A 153 -32.33 8.25 4.28
N PHE A 154 -33.36 8.51 5.09
CA PHE A 154 -34.27 7.46 5.57
C PHE A 154 -35.50 7.25 4.67
N ASN A 155 -35.67 8.09 3.64
CA ASN A 155 -36.85 8.09 2.77
C ASN A 155 -36.51 7.96 1.27
N ASN A 156 -35.24 7.73 0.94
CA ASN A 156 -34.67 7.60 -0.40
C ASN A 156 -34.93 8.82 -1.31
N ASP A 157 -34.96 10.03 -0.76
CA ASP A 157 -35.13 11.27 -1.53
C ASP A 157 -33.82 12.01 -1.81
N THR A 158 -32.68 11.44 -1.41
CA THR A 158 -31.30 11.97 -1.54
C THR A 158 -30.98 13.17 -0.66
N LEU A 159 -31.87 13.55 0.26
CA LEU A 159 -31.65 14.63 1.21
C LEU A 159 -31.30 14.05 2.58
N LEU A 160 -30.47 14.76 3.35
CA LEU A 160 -30.12 14.30 4.69
C LEU A 160 -31.28 14.51 5.66
N ASP A 161 -31.67 13.42 6.32
CA ASP A 161 -32.58 13.39 7.44
C ASP A 161 -31.81 13.22 8.76
N ILE A 162 -32.53 13.36 9.89
CA ILE A 162 -31.97 13.25 11.24
C ILE A 162 -32.71 12.19 12.04
N VAL A 163 -31.96 11.29 12.69
CA VAL A 163 -32.47 10.42 13.76
C VAL A 163 -31.88 10.83 15.10
N VAL A 164 -32.71 10.86 16.15
CA VAL A 164 -32.32 11.27 17.51
C VAL A 164 -32.76 10.25 18.55
N ALA A 165 -31.84 9.76 19.39
CA ALA A 165 -32.16 8.91 20.53
C ALA A 165 -32.69 9.74 21.72
N ASN A 166 -33.93 9.47 22.14
CA ASN A 166 -34.63 10.21 23.20
C ASN A 166 -34.64 9.39 24.51
N PHE A 167 -33.64 9.62 25.35
CA PHE A 167 -33.44 8.87 26.59
C PHE A 167 -34.66 8.90 27.51
N GLY A 168 -35.36 10.03 27.59
CA GLY A 168 -36.51 10.22 28.48
C GLY A 168 -37.80 9.54 28.02
N ASP A 169 -37.92 9.24 26.73
CA ASP A 169 -39.15 8.73 26.12
C ASP A 169 -39.09 7.24 25.73
N ASN A 170 -37.92 6.60 25.79
CA ASN A 170 -37.68 5.26 25.21
C ASN A 170 -38.05 5.19 23.73
N THR A 171 -37.67 6.22 22.97
CA THR A 171 -37.95 6.34 21.53
C THR A 171 -36.75 6.88 20.78
N VAL A 172 -36.74 6.71 19.47
CA VAL A 172 -36.01 7.59 18.53
C VAL A 172 -36.98 8.53 17.83
N SER A 173 -36.53 9.74 17.51
CA SER A 173 -37.25 10.72 16.67
C SER A 173 -36.62 10.77 15.28
N ILE A 174 -37.43 10.74 14.23
CA ILE A 174 -37.04 10.90 12.83
C ILE A 174 -37.54 12.25 12.33
N LEU A 175 -36.64 13.10 11.83
CA LEU A 175 -36.94 14.39 11.24
C LEU A 175 -36.49 14.36 9.78
N LEU A 176 -37.44 14.38 8.85
CA LEU A 176 -37.15 14.35 7.42
C LEU A 176 -36.72 15.72 6.91
N GLY A 177 -35.62 15.78 6.17
CA GLY A 177 -35.04 16.99 5.59
C GLY A 177 -35.79 17.45 4.35
N TYR A 178 -35.83 18.76 4.12
CA TYR A 178 -36.34 19.35 2.87
C TYR A 178 -35.22 19.84 1.94
N GLY A 179 -33.95 19.61 2.29
CA GLY A 179 -32.80 19.98 1.45
C GLY A 179 -32.59 21.48 1.32
N ASN A 180 -33.09 22.27 2.27
CA ASN A 180 -32.93 23.72 2.32
C ASN A 180 -32.58 24.21 3.74
N GLY A 181 -32.08 23.30 4.59
CA GLY A 181 -31.81 23.54 6.01
C GLY A 181 -33.04 23.42 6.92
N SER A 182 -34.23 23.11 6.39
CA SER A 182 -35.44 22.90 7.18
C SER A 182 -35.91 21.45 7.21
N PHE A 183 -36.61 21.09 8.29
CA PHE A 183 -37.03 19.71 8.58
C PHE A 183 -38.53 19.61 8.86
N ALA A 184 -39.09 18.45 8.56
CA ALA A 184 -40.44 18.04 8.95
C ALA A 184 -40.57 17.90 10.47
N ASN A 185 -41.81 17.87 10.96
CA ASN A 185 -42.07 17.53 12.35
C ASN A 185 -41.61 16.09 12.65
N GLN A 186 -41.08 15.88 13.84
CA GLN A 186 -40.61 14.56 14.27
C GLN A 186 -41.69 13.47 14.22
N THR A 187 -41.28 12.28 13.80
CA THR A 187 -42.02 11.03 13.99
C THR A 187 -41.27 10.16 14.99
N LYS A 188 -41.96 9.57 15.98
CA LYS A 188 -41.32 8.78 17.05
C LYS A 188 -41.52 7.28 16.85
N TYR A 189 -40.45 6.50 17.08
CA TYR A 189 -40.47 5.04 17.10
C TYR A 189 -39.95 4.51 18.42
N SER A 190 -40.61 3.49 18.98
CA SER A 190 -40.23 2.91 20.26
C SER A 190 -38.91 2.14 20.19
N THR A 191 -38.16 2.14 21.29
CA THR A 191 -36.92 1.37 21.47
C THR A 191 -36.98 0.57 22.78
N GLY A 192 -35.85 -0.03 23.17
CA GLY A 192 -35.63 -0.48 24.53
C GLY A 192 -35.52 0.67 25.54
N SER A 193 -35.27 0.32 26.79
CA SER A 193 -35.28 1.26 27.93
C SER A 193 -34.03 2.15 27.97
N GLN A 194 -34.23 3.46 28.04
CA GLN A 194 -33.21 4.52 28.08
C GLN A 194 -32.23 4.45 26.88
N PRO A 195 -32.70 4.76 25.66
CA PRO A 195 -31.84 4.82 24.48
C PRO A 195 -30.81 5.94 24.66
N TYR A 196 -29.53 5.58 24.50
CA TYR A 196 -28.40 6.48 24.77
C TYR A 196 -27.65 6.87 23.49
N SER A 197 -27.33 5.89 22.65
CA SER A 197 -26.58 6.08 21.40
C SER A 197 -27.35 5.50 20.23
N VAL A 198 -27.27 6.17 19.07
CA VAL A 198 -27.86 5.70 17.81
C VAL A 198 -26.80 5.63 16.72
N ALA A 199 -26.85 4.60 15.88
CA ALA A 199 -26.11 4.50 14.63
C ALA A 199 -27.04 3.95 13.53
N VAL A 200 -26.61 4.07 12.28
CA VAL A 200 -27.40 3.72 11.09
C VAL A 200 -26.59 2.87 10.13
N GLY A 201 -27.26 2.02 9.37
CA GLY A 201 -26.64 1.12 8.39
C GLY A 201 -27.69 0.19 7.78
N ASP A 202 -27.35 -0.50 6.71
CA ASP A 202 -28.20 -1.54 6.11
C ASP A 202 -27.89 -2.89 6.79
N PHE A 203 -28.71 -3.33 7.75
CA PHE A 203 -28.47 -4.55 8.52
C PHE A 203 -29.10 -5.79 7.89
N ASN A 204 -29.90 -5.62 6.83
CA ASN A 204 -30.66 -6.69 6.17
C ASN A 204 -30.37 -6.83 4.66
N ASN A 205 -29.41 -6.06 4.14
CA ASN A 205 -28.97 -5.99 2.75
C ASN A 205 -30.10 -5.64 1.76
N ASP A 206 -31.06 -4.80 2.16
CA ASP A 206 -32.15 -4.33 1.29
C ASP A 206 -31.90 -2.95 0.68
N THR A 207 -30.72 -2.36 0.92
CA THR A 207 -30.26 -1.04 0.49
C THR A 207 -30.96 0.16 1.13
N LEU A 208 -31.76 -0.07 2.17
CA LEU A 208 -32.43 0.96 2.94
C LEU A 208 -31.71 1.16 4.28
N LEU A 209 -31.71 2.40 4.79
CA LEU A 209 -31.10 2.67 6.09
C LEU A 209 -31.98 2.12 7.22
N ASP A 210 -31.39 1.25 8.03
CA ASP A 210 -31.91 0.79 9.31
C ASP A 210 -31.27 1.54 10.48
N ILE A 211 -31.79 1.32 11.69
CA ILE A 211 -31.33 1.99 12.91
C ILE A 211 -30.95 0.95 13.97
N VAL A 212 -29.77 1.15 14.60
CA VAL A 212 -29.38 0.48 15.85
C VAL A 212 -29.33 1.49 17.00
N VAL A 213 -29.84 1.09 18.17
CA VAL A 213 -29.89 1.94 19.37
C VAL A 213 -29.36 1.19 20.59
N ALA A 214 -28.38 1.76 21.30
CA ALA A 214 -27.92 1.25 22.59
C ALA A 214 -28.86 1.68 23.72
N ASN A 215 -29.40 0.73 24.49
CA ASN A 215 -30.39 0.95 25.55
C ASN A 215 -29.74 0.75 26.93
N SER A 216 -29.34 1.84 27.59
CA SER A 216 -28.46 1.80 28.76
C SER A 216 -29.09 1.09 29.96
N ALA A 217 -30.39 1.28 30.22
CA ALA A 217 -31.08 0.58 31.31
C ALA A 217 -31.49 -0.84 30.93
N GLY A 218 -31.67 -1.11 29.63
CA GLY A 218 -32.05 -2.42 29.11
C GLY A 218 -30.91 -3.44 29.11
N ASN A 219 -29.65 -2.98 29.09
CA ASN A 219 -28.48 -3.81 28.76
C ASN A 219 -28.65 -4.52 27.40
N THR A 220 -29.24 -3.82 26.45
CA THR A 220 -29.57 -4.32 25.12
C THR A 220 -29.29 -3.28 24.05
N ILE A 221 -29.19 -3.72 22.80
CA ILE A 221 -29.43 -2.87 21.63
C ILE A 221 -30.83 -3.13 21.05
N SER A 222 -31.38 -2.16 20.35
CA SER A 222 -32.60 -2.25 19.55
C SER A 222 -32.25 -2.10 18.07
N ILE A 223 -32.79 -2.96 17.21
CA ILE A 223 -32.67 -2.90 15.74
C ILE A 223 -34.05 -2.56 15.16
N LEU A 224 -34.14 -1.47 14.40
CA LEU A 224 -35.35 -1.02 13.71
C LEU A 224 -35.08 -1.03 12.22
N LEU A 225 -35.74 -1.92 11.47
CA LEU A 225 -35.57 -2.02 10.03
C LEU A 225 -36.36 -0.93 9.30
N GLY A 226 -35.73 -0.24 8.36
CA GLY A 226 -36.31 0.83 7.56
C GLY A 226 -37.18 0.31 6.43
N TYR A 227 -38.19 1.10 6.05
CA TYR A 227 -39.00 0.85 4.84
C TYR A 227 -38.67 1.80 3.69
N GLY A 228 -37.63 2.65 3.83
CA GLY A 228 -37.17 3.56 2.78
C GLY A 228 -38.15 4.69 2.45
N ASN A 229 -39.05 5.02 3.36
CA ASN A 229 -40.03 6.10 3.21
C ASN A 229 -40.15 6.96 4.49
N GLY A 230 -39.12 6.91 5.35
CA GLY A 230 -39.10 7.54 6.67
C GLY A 230 -39.82 6.74 7.77
N SER A 231 -40.37 5.56 7.47
CA SER A 231 -40.99 4.68 8.46
C SER A 231 -40.20 3.41 8.74
N PHE A 232 -40.36 2.87 9.95
CA PHE A 232 -39.59 1.75 10.49
C PHE A 232 -40.48 0.64 11.06
N ALA A 233 -39.97 -0.58 11.01
CA ALA A 233 -40.55 -1.75 11.65
C ALA A 233 -40.49 -1.65 13.19
N ASN A 234 -41.18 -2.56 13.87
CA ASN A 234 -41.03 -2.71 15.31
C ASN A 234 -39.61 -3.17 15.66
N TYR A 235 -39.06 -2.65 16.76
CA TYR A 235 -37.71 -2.98 17.16
C TYR A 235 -37.54 -4.45 17.59
N THR A 236 -36.38 -5.03 17.28
CA THR A 236 -35.89 -6.30 17.84
C THR A 236 -34.76 -6.03 18.83
N ILE A 237 -34.60 -6.83 19.88
CA ILE A 237 -33.58 -6.61 20.92
C ILE A 237 -32.50 -7.70 20.93
N TYR A 238 -31.26 -7.28 21.19
CA TYR A 238 -30.11 -8.16 21.42
C TYR A 238 -29.39 -7.76 22.70
N SER A 239 -28.90 -8.73 23.47
CA SER A 239 -28.25 -8.48 24.76
C SER A 239 -26.80 -8.02 24.59
N THR A 240 -26.39 -7.04 25.40
CA THR A 240 -25.02 -6.51 25.44
C THR A 240 -24.39 -6.69 26.83
N GLY A 241 -23.29 -6.00 27.11
CA GLY A 241 -22.80 -5.82 28.48
C GLY A 241 -23.65 -4.83 29.26
N SER A 242 -23.18 -4.51 30.47
CA SER A 242 -23.93 -3.66 31.40
C SER A 242 -23.82 -2.18 31.02
N THR A 243 -24.96 -1.50 30.98
CA THR A 243 -25.07 -0.07 30.67
C THR A 243 -24.40 0.31 29.35
N PRO A 244 -24.90 -0.20 28.20
CA PRO A 244 -24.37 0.18 26.89
C PRO A 244 -24.69 1.65 26.61
N ILE A 245 -23.69 2.44 26.19
CA ILE A 245 -23.85 3.89 25.99
C ILE A 245 -23.27 4.44 24.69
N SER A 246 -22.56 3.63 23.90
CA SER A 246 -22.08 4.02 22.58
C SER A 246 -22.13 2.80 21.67
N VAL A 247 -22.57 3.01 20.43
CA VAL A 247 -22.68 1.98 19.40
C VAL A 247 -22.02 2.48 18.11
N ALA A 248 -21.26 1.60 17.46
CA ALA A 248 -20.75 1.81 16.12
C ALA A 248 -20.97 0.55 15.28
N VAL A 249 -20.86 0.69 13.96
CA VAL A 249 -21.17 -0.35 12.97
C VAL A 249 -20.02 -0.50 11.99
N GLY A 250 -19.81 -1.70 11.47
CA GLY A 250 -18.76 -2.00 10.51
C GLY A 250 -18.69 -3.50 10.23
N ASP A 251 -17.97 -3.91 9.20
CA ASP A 251 -17.71 -5.32 8.89
C ASP A 251 -16.43 -5.77 9.63
N PHE A 252 -16.57 -6.44 10.79
CA PHE A 252 -15.42 -6.85 11.61
C PHE A 252 -14.87 -8.22 11.22
N ASN A 253 -15.55 -8.97 10.35
CA ASN A 253 -15.19 -10.33 9.95
C ASN A 253 -14.99 -10.51 8.43
N ASN A 254 -14.99 -9.41 7.67
CA ASN A 254 -14.82 -9.34 6.22
C ASN A 254 -15.83 -10.19 5.43
N ASP A 255 -17.05 -10.35 5.93
CA ASP A 255 -18.12 -11.10 5.27
C ASP A 255 -19.10 -10.22 4.46
N THR A 256 -18.83 -8.92 4.39
CA THR A 256 -19.62 -7.86 3.73
C THR A 256 -20.96 -7.55 4.40
N LEU A 257 -21.23 -8.10 5.58
CA LEU A 257 -22.42 -7.84 6.37
C LEU A 257 -22.07 -6.87 7.50
N LEU A 258 -22.98 -5.97 7.84
CA LEU A 258 -22.74 -5.05 8.95
C LEU A 258 -22.84 -5.76 10.30
N ASP A 259 -21.77 -5.64 11.07
CA ASP A 259 -21.68 -6.02 12.47
C ASP A 259 -21.83 -4.80 13.39
N ILE A 260 -21.91 -5.06 14.70
CA ILE A 260 -22.12 -4.02 15.72
C ILE A 260 -21.09 -4.15 16.84
N VAL A 261 -20.50 -3.01 17.22
CA VAL A 261 -19.72 -2.86 18.46
C VAL A 261 -20.43 -1.93 19.44
N VAL A 262 -20.41 -2.27 20.73
CA VAL A 262 -21.08 -1.51 21.80
C VAL A 262 -20.15 -1.31 22.98
N ALA A 263 -19.95 -0.07 23.42
CA ALA A 263 -19.23 0.25 24.66
C ALA A 263 -20.14 0.10 25.89
N ASN A 264 -19.74 -0.76 26.82
CA ASN A 264 -20.50 -1.11 28.02
C ASN A 264 -19.92 -0.40 29.25
N TYR A 265 -20.49 0.77 29.57
CA TYR A 265 -20.05 1.64 30.66
C TYR A 265 -19.96 0.93 32.01
N GLY A 266 -20.87 0.00 32.29
CA GLY A 266 -21.07 -0.60 33.60
C GLY A 266 -20.20 -1.83 33.92
N ASP A 267 -19.62 -2.49 32.91
CA ASP A 267 -18.79 -3.69 33.12
C ASP A 267 -17.37 -3.61 32.52
N ASN A 268 -16.96 -2.43 32.02
CA ASN A 268 -15.62 -2.16 31.46
C ASN A 268 -15.28 -3.05 30.26
N THR A 269 -16.24 -3.23 29.37
CA THR A 269 -16.06 -4.03 28.14
C THR A 269 -16.61 -3.32 26.90
N VAL A 270 -16.20 -3.79 25.74
CA VAL A 270 -16.99 -3.67 24.50
C VAL A 270 -17.62 -5.01 24.15
N SER A 271 -18.83 -4.98 23.57
CA SER A 271 -19.52 -6.15 23.01
C SER A 271 -19.50 -6.08 21.49
N ILE A 272 -19.13 -7.18 20.83
CA ILE A 272 -19.17 -7.37 19.38
C ILE A 272 -20.29 -8.34 19.04
N LEU A 273 -21.20 -7.94 18.15
CA LEU A 273 -22.30 -8.76 17.66
C LEU A 273 -22.19 -8.86 16.14
N LEU A 274 -21.90 -10.06 15.64
CA LEU A 274 -21.75 -10.30 14.20
C LEU A 274 -23.13 -10.41 13.52
N GLY A 275 -23.28 -9.76 12.38
CA GLY A 275 -24.51 -9.72 11.58
C GLY A 275 -24.69 -10.97 10.73
N TYR A 276 -25.95 -11.30 10.46
CA TYR A 276 -26.31 -12.35 9.49
C TYR A 276 -26.90 -11.78 8.19
N GLY A 277 -26.87 -10.46 8.00
CA GLY A 277 -27.32 -9.80 6.77
C GLY A 277 -28.82 -9.89 6.51
N ASN A 278 -29.62 -10.16 7.55
CA ASN A 278 -31.08 -10.26 7.47
C ASN A 278 -31.77 -9.51 8.63
N GLY A 279 -31.05 -8.58 9.26
CA GLY A 279 -31.48 -7.85 10.46
C GLY A 279 -31.31 -8.63 11.77
N SER A 280 -30.73 -9.84 11.74
CA SER A 280 -30.41 -10.62 12.95
C SER A 280 -28.91 -10.76 13.21
N PHE A 281 -28.56 -10.95 14.48
CA PHE A 281 -27.19 -10.93 14.98
C PHE A 281 -26.86 -12.13 15.86
N ALA A 282 -25.60 -12.51 15.86
CA ALA A 282 -25.01 -13.50 16.75
C ALA A 282 -25.03 -13.02 18.22
N ASN A 283 -24.78 -13.96 19.14
CA ASN A 283 -24.55 -13.60 20.54
C ASN A 283 -23.29 -12.75 20.69
N GLN A 284 -23.33 -11.80 21.62
CA GLN A 284 -22.18 -10.93 21.90
C GLN A 284 -20.91 -11.69 22.28
N THR A 285 -19.78 -11.22 21.75
CA THR A 285 -18.44 -11.51 22.26
C THR A 285 -17.91 -10.28 22.99
N LYS A 286 -17.33 -10.44 24.18
CA LYS A 286 -16.87 -9.30 24.99
C LYS A 286 -15.35 -9.18 25.01
N TYR A 287 -14.86 -7.95 24.95
CA TYR A 287 -13.45 -7.61 25.14
C TYR A 287 -13.29 -6.57 26.23
N SER A 288 -12.27 -6.71 27.07
CA SER A 288 -12.01 -5.76 28.16
C SER A 288 -11.45 -4.44 27.64
N THR A 289 -11.91 -3.34 28.23
CA THR A 289 -11.41 -1.98 28.00
C THR A 289 -10.78 -1.41 29.27
N GLY A 290 -10.42 -0.12 29.27
CA GLY A 290 -10.20 0.61 30.51
C GLY A 290 -11.52 0.84 31.24
N SER A 291 -11.42 1.47 32.40
CA SER A 291 -12.57 1.71 33.28
C SER A 291 -13.51 2.74 32.70
N VAL A 292 -14.80 2.41 32.73
CA VAL A 292 -15.90 3.29 32.32
C VAL A 292 -15.76 3.70 30.83
N PRO A 293 -15.83 2.73 29.91
CA PRO A 293 -15.75 3.01 28.48
C PRO A 293 -16.93 3.89 28.07
N ASN A 294 -16.66 4.98 27.35
CA ASN A 294 -17.64 6.01 27.08
C ASN A 294 -18.14 6.07 25.64
N PHE A 295 -17.20 6.05 24.71
CA PHE A 295 -17.46 6.20 23.29
C PHE A 295 -16.59 5.23 22.52
N VAL A 296 -17.16 4.64 21.46
CA VAL A 296 -16.45 3.75 20.54
C VAL A 296 -16.43 4.35 19.14
N ALA A 297 -15.28 4.29 18.48
CA ALA A 297 -15.14 4.55 17.06
C ALA A 297 -14.40 3.37 16.42
N VAL A 298 -14.64 3.15 15.13
CA VAL A 298 -14.09 2.02 14.37
C VAL A 298 -13.56 2.49 13.04
N ASP A 299 -12.37 2.03 12.69
CA ASP A 299 -11.73 2.25 11.40
C ASP A 299 -10.45 1.38 11.33
N ASP A 300 -9.75 1.38 10.22
CA ASP A 300 -8.44 0.73 10.07
C ASP A 300 -7.31 1.63 10.60
N PHE A 301 -6.99 1.52 11.91
CA PHE A 301 -6.04 2.42 12.57
C PHE A 301 -4.58 2.08 12.29
N ASN A 302 -4.30 0.89 11.76
CA ASN A 302 -2.95 0.40 11.49
C ASN A 302 -2.66 0.17 9.99
N ASN A 303 -3.60 0.51 9.11
CA ASN A 303 -3.55 0.34 7.66
C ASN A 303 -3.34 -1.13 7.24
N ASP A 304 -4.00 -2.07 7.92
CA ASP A 304 -3.95 -3.50 7.59
C ASP A 304 -5.20 -4.03 6.85
N ASN A 305 -6.12 -3.12 6.49
CA ASN A 305 -7.43 -3.34 5.87
C ASN A 305 -8.41 -4.15 6.73
N GLN A 306 -8.23 -4.19 8.05
CA GLN A 306 -9.20 -4.76 8.97
C GLN A 306 -9.71 -3.67 9.91
N LEU A 307 -10.99 -3.72 10.26
CA LEU A 307 -11.55 -2.75 11.19
C LEU A 307 -11.02 -2.99 12.60
N ASP A 308 -10.48 -1.92 13.17
CA ASP A 308 -10.04 -1.81 14.56
C ASP A 308 -11.05 -1.02 15.39
N ILE A 309 -10.85 -1.02 16.71
CA ILE A 309 -11.73 -0.34 17.65
C ILE A 309 -10.92 0.59 18.54
N VAL A 310 -11.34 1.85 18.66
CA VAL A 310 -10.88 2.77 19.70
C VAL A 310 -12.00 3.09 20.68
N VAL A 311 -11.67 3.08 21.97
CA VAL A 311 -12.61 3.33 23.08
C VAL A 311 -12.05 4.38 24.02
N THR A 312 -12.86 5.37 24.39
CA THR A 312 -12.49 6.32 25.46
C THR A 312 -12.81 5.76 26.84
N ASN A 313 -11.90 5.85 27.80
CA ASN A 313 -12.09 5.38 29.17
C ASN A 313 -12.18 6.56 30.13
N TRP A 314 -13.41 6.92 30.49
CA TRP A 314 -13.72 8.17 31.20
C TRP A 314 -13.03 8.28 32.56
N ASN A 315 -12.92 7.17 33.30
CA ASN A 315 -12.36 7.20 34.66
C ASN A 315 -10.83 7.03 34.67
N ASP A 316 -10.27 6.32 33.70
CA ASP A 316 -8.84 6.05 33.64
C ASP A 316 -8.04 7.16 32.95
N ASN A 317 -8.72 8.12 32.30
CA ASN A 317 -8.10 9.18 31.49
C ASN A 317 -7.24 8.59 30.37
N THR A 318 -7.72 7.52 29.74
CA THR A 318 -7.04 6.81 28.65
C THR A 318 -7.98 6.58 27.47
N ILE A 319 -7.41 6.22 26.34
CA ILE A 319 -8.11 5.48 25.27
C ILE A 319 -7.57 4.05 25.20
N SER A 320 -8.42 3.11 24.83
CA SER A 320 -8.07 1.72 24.52
C SER A 320 -8.19 1.51 23.02
N VAL A 321 -7.17 0.93 22.39
CA VAL A 321 -7.18 0.51 20.98
C VAL A 321 -7.13 -1.01 20.94
N LEU A 322 -8.09 -1.63 20.27
CA LEU A 322 -8.19 -3.07 20.05
C LEU A 322 -8.09 -3.31 18.54
N LEU A 323 -7.01 -3.94 18.11
CA LEU A 323 -6.81 -4.24 16.68
C LEU A 323 -7.62 -5.46 16.26
N GLY A 324 -8.21 -5.43 15.07
CA GLY A 324 -9.01 -6.51 14.50
C GLY A 324 -8.16 -7.58 13.82
N TYR A 325 -8.65 -8.82 13.85
CA TYR A 325 -8.11 -9.93 13.03
C TYR A 325 -8.95 -10.18 11.76
N GLY A 326 -9.91 -9.30 11.45
CA GLY A 326 -10.73 -9.42 10.25
C GLY A 326 -11.60 -10.68 10.19
N ASN A 327 -11.82 -11.34 11.34
CA ASN A 327 -12.65 -12.54 11.50
C ASN A 327 -13.62 -12.40 12.69
N GLY A 328 -13.87 -11.17 13.14
CA GLY A 328 -14.68 -10.85 14.33
C GLY A 328 -13.95 -10.99 15.67
N LEU A 329 -12.67 -11.38 15.66
CA LEU A 329 -11.83 -11.42 16.85
C LEU A 329 -10.89 -10.22 16.93
N PHE A 330 -10.52 -9.84 18.16
CA PHE A 330 -9.67 -8.67 18.43
C PHE A 330 -8.49 -9.00 19.34
N VAL A 331 -7.41 -8.23 19.20
CA VAL A 331 -6.28 -8.19 20.14
C VAL A 331 -6.76 -7.65 21.49
N ASN A 332 -6.08 -8.03 22.57
CA ASN A 332 -6.24 -7.34 23.84
C ASN A 332 -5.90 -5.85 23.69
N GLN A 333 -6.65 -5.01 24.38
CA GLN A 333 -6.47 -3.56 24.36
C GLN A 333 -5.02 -3.11 24.59
N THR A 334 -4.58 -2.13 23.81
CA THR A 334 -3.44 -1.27 24.10
C THR A 334 -3.98 0.07 24.61
N THR A 335 -3.41 0.60 25.69
CA THR A 335 -3.91 1.84 26.31
C THR A 335 -2.97 3.01 26.08
N TYR A 336 -3.55 4.17 25.76
CA TYR A 336 -2.83 5.43 25.57
C TYR A 336 -3.40 6.48 26.54
N SER A 337 -2.53 7.25 27.19
CA SER A 337 -2.96 8.35 28.07
C SER A 337 -3.64 9.44 27.26
N SER A 338 -4.69 10.05 27.83
CA SER A 338 -5.45 11.15 27.24
C SER A 338 -5.51 12.38 28.14
N GLY A 339 -6.47 13.26 27.89
CA GLY A 339 -6.84 14.30 28.82
C GLY A 339 -7.79 13.82 29.90
N LEU A 340 -8.19 14.74 30.79
CA LEU A 340 -9.07 14.39 31.91
C LEU A 340 -10.49 14.07 31.42
N SER A 341 -10.93 12.86 31.73
CA SER A 341 -12.27 12.35 31.42
C SER A 341 -12.61 12.39 29.93
N PRO A 342 -11.92 11.59 29.10
CA PRO A 342 -12.18 11.50 27.67
C PRO A 342 -13.61 10.99 27.44
N LYS A 343 -14.33 11.61 26.51
CA LYS A 343 -15.79 11.45 26.37
C LYS A 343 -16.24 11.02 24.98
N SER A 344 -15.58 11.48 23.93
CA SER A 344 -15.96 11.22 22.53
C SER A 344 -14.69 11.20 21.67
N VAL A 345 -14.74 10.45 20.58
CA VAL A 345 -13.67 10.28 19.60
C VAL A 345 -14.20 10.66 18.22
N ALA A 346 -13.36 11.31 17.42
CA ALA A 346 -13.46 11.39 15.97
C ALA A 346 -12.15 10.91 15.34
N VAL A 347 -12.23 10.46 14.10
CA VAL A 347 -11.14 9.83 13.35
C VAL A 347 -11.00 10.52 12.00
N GLY A 348 -9.77 10.68 11.53
CA GLY A 348 -9.46 11.23 10.20
C GLY A 348 -7.96 11.43 10.03
N ASP A 349 -7.50 11.70 8.82
CA ASP A 349 -6.09 12.06 8.57
C ASP A 349 -5.92 13.58 8.74
N PHE A 350 -5.34 14.04 9.86
CA PHE A 350 -5.18 15.48 10.12
C PHE A 350 -3.83 16.02 9.64
N ASN A 351 -2.94 15.15 9.13
CA ASN A 351 -1.58 15.50 8.74
C ASN A 351 -1.20 15.09 7.31
N ASP A 352 -2.18 14.63 6.52
CA ASP A 352 -2.07 14.14 5.15
C ASP A 352 -1.01 13.02 4.97
N ASP A 353 -0.81 12.20 5.99
CA ASP A 353 0.18 11.10 5.97
C ASP A 353 -0.40 9.74 5.55
N THR A 354 -1.68 9.70 5.17
CA THR A 354 -2.47 8.54 4.77
C THR A 354 -2.72 7.51 5.88
N ARG A 355 -2.42 7.86 7.14
CA ARG A 355 -2.86 7.09 8.31
C ARG A 355 -3.94 7.85 9.04
N LEU A 356 -4.79 7.09 9.69
CA LEU A 356 -5.83 7.67 10.52
C LEU A 356 -5.25 8.14 11.85
N ASP A 357 -5.60 9.36 12.18
CA ASP A 357 -5.34 10.01 13.46
C ASP A 357 -6.63 10.04 14.29
N ILE A 358 -6.48 10.30 15.59
CA ILE A 358 -7.59 10.27 16.56
C ILE A 358 -7.70 11.62 17.26
N VAL A 359 -8.90 12.18 17.33
CA VAL A 359 -9.22 13.36 18.15
C VAL A 359 -10.15 12.95 19.29
N VAL A 360 -9.79 13.32 20.52
CA VAL A 360 -10.53 12.96 21.73
C VAL A 360 -10.98 14.20 22.48
N ALA A 361 -12.28 14.32 22.76
CA ALA A 361 -12.84 15.37 23.62
C ALA A 361 -12.67 15.05 25.11
N ASN A 362 -12.01 15.92 25.86
CA ASN A 362 -11.71 15.75 27.30
C ASN A 362 -12.60 16.66 28.14
N THR A 363 -13.68 16.12 28.70
CA THR A 363 -14.73 16.91 29.36
C THR A 363 -14.18 17.78 30.51
N ASN A 364 -13.35 17.20 31.38
CA ASN A 364 -12.89 17.89 32.60
C ASN A 364 -11.65 18.77 32.39
N GLU A 365 -11.05 18.72 31.21
CA GLU A 365 -9.86 19.52 30.85
C GLU A 365 -10.18 20.64 29.85
N ARG A 366 -11.44 20.75 29.37
CA ARG A 366 -11.87 21.77 28.39
C ARG A 366 -10.99 21.77 27.13
N SER A 367 -10.68 20.58 26.65
CA SER A 367 -9.74 20.41 25.55
C SER A 367 -10.12 19.25 24.64
N VAL A 368 -9.52 19.25 23.46
CA VAL A 368 -9.36 18.06 22.64
C VAL A 368 -7.89 17.62 22.64
N THR A 369 -7.65 16.32 22.65
CA THR A 369 -6.32 15.71 22.42
C THR A 369 -6.31 15.10 21.02
N VAL A 370 -5.31 15.43 20.21
CA VAL A 370 -5.08 14.86 18.87
C VAL A 370 -3.91 13.88 18.97
N TYR A 371 -4.10 12.67 18.49
CA TYR A 371 -3.11 11.61 18.40
C TYR A 371 -2.77 11.35 16.95
N LEU A 372 -1.49 11.51 16.60
CA LEU A 372 -1.03 11.16 15.26
C LEU A 372 -0.67 9.68 15.17
N GLY A 373 -1.11 9.03 14.10
CA GLY A 373 -0.81 7.63 13.79
C GLY A 373 0.65 7.45 13.33
N TYR A 374 1.34 6.45 13.87
CA TYR A 374 2.71 6.09 13.48
C TYR A 374 2.83 4.64 13.06
N PRO A 375 3.64 4.35 12.01
CA PRO A 375 3.95 2.98 11.63
C PRO A 375 4.88 2.38 12.68
N ASN A 376 4.40 1.38 13.38
CA ASN A 376 5.21 0.58 14.29
C ASN A 376 5.03 -0.88 13.92
N GLU A 377 6.12 -1.59 13.66
CA GLU A 377 6.07 -3.03 13.42
C GLU A 377 6.09 -3.77 14.76
N GLY A 378 5.14 -4.69 14.95
CA GLY A 378 5.02 -5.52 16.14
C GLY A 378 4.50 -6.92 15.83
N PHE A 379 4.75 -7.85 16.75
CA PHE A 379 4.20 -9.20 16.68
C PHE A 379 2.89 -9.27 17.45
N VAL A 380 1.82 -9.72 16.79
CA VAL A 380 0.50 -9.93 17.40
C VAL A 380 0.17 -11.42 17.38
N ARG A 381 -0.41 -11.95 18.46
CA ARG A 381 -0.79 -13.38 18.57
C ARG A 381 -2.11 -13.67 17.86
N GLN A 382 -2.04 -14.11 16.61
CA GLN A 382 -3.19 -14.48 15.79
C GLN A 382 -3.98 -15.67 16.35
N MET A 383 -3.31 -16.75 16.79
CA MET A 383 -4.01 -17.99 17.16
C MET A 383 -3.24 -18.86 18.16
N ARG A 384 -3.94 -19.77 18.83
CA ARG A 384 -3.38 -20.79 19.74
C ARG A 384 -3.80 -22.21 19.33
N LEU A 385 -2.83 -23.10 19.15
CA LEU A 385 -3.02 -24.53 18.87
C LEU A 385 -2.92 -25.35 20.16
N ILE A 386 -3.97 -26.06 20.54
CA ILE A 386 -4.01 -26.85 21.79
C ILE A 386 -3.43 -28.25 21.54
N THR A 387 -2.33 -28.59 22.20
CA THR A 387 -1.56 -29.82 21.96
C THR A 387 -1.91 -30.98 22.91
N GLY A 388 -2.87 -30.76 23.81
CA GLY A 388 -3.35 -31.74 24.79
C GLY A 388 -2.69 -31.60 26.17
N ASN A 389 -3.38 -32.06 27.21
CA ASN A 389 -2.96 -31.87 28.60
C ASN A 389 -1.67 -32.63 28.94
N GLY A 390 -0.68 -31.93 29.50
CA GLY A 390 0.66 -32.45 29.79
C GLY A 390 1.53 -32.73 28.56
N SER A 391 1.22 -32.13 27.40
CA SER A 391 1.90 -32.42 26.12
C SER A 391 3.33 -31.91 26.04
N GLN A 392 3.63 -30.76 26.67
CA GLN A 392 4.97 -30.15 26.68
C GLN A 392 5.60 -30.10 25.27
N PRO A 393 5.07 -29.26 24.36
CA PRO A 393 5.55 -29.20 22.99
C PRO A 393 7.00 -28.67 22.94
N LYS A 394 7.92 -29.44 22.34
CA LYS A 394 9.36 -29.10 22.27
C LYS A 394 9.77 -28.48 20.94
N SER A 395 9.21 -28.99 19.84
CA SER A 395 9.56 -28.63 18.47
C SER A 395 8.34 -28.71 17.57
N PHE A 396 8.38 -28.01 16.45
CA PHE A 396 7.38 -28.13 15.41
C PHE A 396 8.02 -28.04 14.04
N ALA A 397 7.30 -28.48 13.01
CA ALA A 397 7.63 -28.32 11.61
C ALA A 397 6.35 -28.03 10.83
N ILE A 398 6.50 -27.54 9.60
CA ILE A 398 5.39 -27.02 8.80
C ILE A 398 5.48 -27.61 7.40
N GLY A 399 4.33 -27.86 6.78
CA GLY A 399 4.27 -28.48 5.47
C GLY A 399 2.82 -28.79 5.09
N ASP A 400 2.57 -29.04 3.81
CA ASP A 400 1.24 -29.46 3.33
C ASP A 400 1.15 -30.99 3.46
N PHE A 401 0.56 -31.51 4.54
CA PHE A 401 0.55 -32.96 4.84
C PHE A 401 -0.62 -33.69 4.18
N ASN A 402 -1.60 -32.96 3.66
CA ASN A 402 -2.79 -33.51 3.01
C ASN A 402 -2.93 -33.09 1.53
N ASN A 403 -1.94 -32.37 0.98
CA ASN A 403 -1.87 -31.85 -0.38
C ASN A 403 -3.09 -31.00 -0.77
N ASP A 404 -3.69 -30.29 0.18
CA ASP A 404 -4.81 -29.39 -0.10
C ASP A 404 -4.36 -27.97 -0.49
N GLY A 405 -3.05 -27.71 -0.43
CA GLY A 405 -2.45 -26.43 -0.76
C GLY A 405 -2.31 -25.48 0.43
N HIS A 406 -2.80 -25.83 1.62
CA HIS A 406 -2.56 -25.10 2.85
C HIS A 406 -1.33 -25.64 3.59
N ILE A 407 -0.67 -24.77 4.36
CA ILE A 407 0.45 -25.19 5.20
C ILE A 407 -0.09 -25.63 6.56
N ASP A 408 0.13 -26.90 6.88
CA ASP A 408 -0.23 -27.53 8.14
C ASP A 408 0.93 -27.46 9.15
N VAL A 409 0.65 -27.89 10.39
CA VAL A 409 1.63 -27.88 11.48
C VAL A 409 1.73 -29.26 12.12
N VAL A 410 2.97 -29.75 12.29
CA VAL A 410 3.29 -30.91 13.13
C VAL A 410 4.07 -30.47 14.36
N VAL A 411 3.74 -31.04 15.52
CA VAL A 411 4.33 -30.70 16.83
C VAL A 411 4.85 -31.95 17.52
N ALA A 412 6.09 -31.91 18.03
CA ALA A 412 6.67 -32.94 18.89
C ALA A 412 6.30 -32.69 20.35
N ASN A 413 5.46 -33.57 20.90
CA ASN A 413 4.94 -33.48 22.26
C ASN A 413 5.73 -34.41 23.20
N SER A 414 6.71 -33.86 23.93
CA SER A 414 7.62 -34.66 24.74
C SER A 414 6.97 -35.30 25.97
N GLY A 415 5.94 -34.66 26.52
CA GLY A 415 5.25 -35.11 27.73
C GLY A 415 4.22 -36.22 27.48
N THR A 416 3.62 -36.23 26.28
CA THR A 416 2.63 -37.25 25.88
C THR A 416 3.20 -38.28 24.88
N ASN A 417 4.50 -38.25 24.58
CA ASN A 417 5.23 -39.19 23.72
C ASN A 417 4.56 -39.42 22.36
N ASN A 418 4.19 -38.33 21.68
CA ASN A 418 3.60 -38.37 20.35
C ASN A 418 4.02 -37.17 19.50
N VAL A 419 3.77 -37.29 18.19
CA VAL A 419 3.64 -36.13 17.31
C VAL A 419 2.17 -35.81 17.09
N GLY A 420 1.83 -34.52 17.18
CA GLY A 420 0.51 -33.98 16.94
C GLY A 420 0.45 -33.19 15.64
N ILE A 421 -0.55 -33.45 14.81
CA ILE A 421 -0.72 -32.85 13.49
C ILE A 421 -2.00 -32.02 13.47
N PHE A 422 -1.90 -30.79 13.00
CA PHE A 422 -3.00 -29.84 12.85
C PHE A 422 -3.12 -29.49 11.37
N LEU A 423 -4.24 -29.90 10.75
CA LEU A 423 -4.54 -29.60 9.36
C LEU A 423 -5.22 -28.24 9.26
N LYS A 424 -4.80 -27.41 8.31
CA LYS A 424 -5.34 -26.07 8.11
C LYS A 424 -6.51 -26.11 7.12
N TYR A 425 -7.57 -25.37 7.40
CA TYR A 425 -8.72 -25.23 6.53
C TYR A 425 -8.70 -23.91 5.73
N ASP A 426 -9.52 -23.84 4.67
CA ASP A 426 -9.68 -22.66 3.81
C ASP A 426 -10.06 -21.39 4.59
N ASN A 427 -10.83 -21.54 5.66
CA ASN A 427 -11.27 -20.45 6.54
C ASN A 427 -10.18 -19.96 7.52
N GLY A 428 -8.94 -20.46 7.40
CA GLY A 428 -7.82 -20.08 8.26
C GLY A 428 -7.75 -20.78 9.62
N SER A 429 -8.78 -21.55 10.00
CA SER A 429 -8.77 -22.34 11.24
C SER A 429 -7.99 -23.66 11.08
N PHE A 430 -7.62 -24.28 12.20
CA PHE A 430 -6.95 -25.58 12.24
C PHE A 430 -7.84 -26.66 12.84
N SER A 431 -7.63 -27.91 12.40
CA SER A 431 -8.27 -29.10 12.94
C SER A 431 -7.92 -29.31 14.42
N SER A 432 -8.65 -30.20 15.10
CA SER A 432 -8.13 -30.78 16.34
C SER A 432 -6.87 -31.61 16.05
N GLN A 433 -6.00 -31.74 17.04
CA GLN A 433 -4.75 -32.48 16.89
C GLN A 433 -5.00 -33.96 16.55
N ILE A 434 -4.40 -34.44 15.47
CA ILE A 434 -4.29 -35.86 15.10
C ILE A 434 -2.97 -36.38 15.68
N VAL A 435 -3.00 -37.48 16.44
CA VAL A 435 -1.83 -37.94 17.21
C VAL A 435 -1.25 -39.26 16.72
N TYR A 436 0.07 -39.34 16.65
CA TYR A 436 0.84 -40.55 16.36
C TYR A 436 1.89 -40.81 17.44
N SER A 437 1.86 -42.01 18.04
CA SER A 437 2.82 -42.39 19.10
C SER A 437 4.24 -42.42 18.56
N THR A 438 5.18 -41.88 19.34
CA THR A 438 6.64 -41.99 19.09
C THR A 438 7.32 -43.03 19.98
N ASP A 439 6.56 -43.66 20.89
CA ASP A 439 7.00 -44.68 21.86
C ASP A 439 8.18 -44.25 22.77
N SER A 440 8.51 -42.96 22.79
CA SER A 440 9.58 -42.30 23.55
C SER A 440 9.39 -40.79 23.48
N SER A 441 10.10 -40.02 24.30
CA SER A 441 9.99 -38.56 24.35
C SER A 441 10.58 -37.88 23.09
N PRO A 442 9.74 -37.28 22.20
CA PRO A 442 10.23 -36.59 21.01
C PRO A 442 10.68 -35.16 21.36
N TRP A 443 11.88 -34.79 20.94
CA TRP A 443 12.47 -33.47 21.25
C TRP A 443 12.54 -32.54 20.04
N SER A 444 12.70 -33.10 18.85
CA SER A 444 12.78 -32.35 17.61
C SER A 444 12.05 -33.07 16.50
N VAL A 445 11.40 -32.30 15.62
CA VAL A 445 10.73 -32.80 14.42
C VAL A 445 11.20 -32.03 13.20
N ALA A 446 11.38 -32.72 12.08
CA ALA A 446 11.59 -32.14 10.76
C ALA A 446 10.75 -32.91 9.74
N VAL A 447 10.59 -32.35 8.54
CA VAL A 447 9.74 -32.91 7.50
C VAL A 447 10.44 -32.88 6.15
N GLY A 448 10.10 -33.83 5.29
CA GLY A 448 10.66 -33.98 3.95
C GLY A 448 10.17 -35.27 3.31
N ASP A 449 10.36 -35.44 2.01
CA ASP A 449 10.02 -36.68 1.31
C ASP A 449 11.21 -37.67 1.39
N PHE A 450 11.15 -38.67 2.28
CA PHE A 450 12.26 -39.62 2.49
C PHE A 450 12.13 -40.88 1.62
N ASN A 451 10.99 -41.07 0.94
CA ASN A 451 10.70 -42.24 0.12
C ASN A 451 10.46 -41.91 -1.37
N ASN A 452 10.63 -40.64 -1.75
CA ASN A 452 10.43 -40.08 -3.08
C ASN A 452 9.04 -40.35 -3.66
N ASP A 453 8.00 -40.37 -2.83
CA ASP A 453 6.60 -40.54 -3.27
C ASP A 453 5.85 -39.21 -3.47
N ALA A 454 6.56 -38.09 -3.34
CA ALA A 454 6.06 -36.72 -3.40
C ALA A 454 5.09 -36.32 -2.28
N MET A 455 4.99 -37.14 -1.22
CA MET A 455 4.27 -36.81 0.00
C MET A 455 5.27 -36.38 1.09
N LEU A 456 4.84 -35.46 1.97
CA LEU A 456 5.68 -35.09 3.10
C LEU A 456 5.65 -36.18 4.18
N ASP A 457 6.83 -36.64 4.56
CA ASP A 457 7.06 -37.52 5.69
C ASP A 457 7.54 -36.72 6.92
N ILE A 458 7.48 -37.36 8.09
CA ILE A 458 7.90 -36.77 9.36
C ILE A 458 9.09 -37.54 9.91
N VAL A 459 10.14 -36.84 10.33
CA VAL A 459 11.26 -37.40 11.10
C VAL A 459 11.32 -36.79 12.49
N VAL A 460 11.57 -37.62 13.50
CA VAL A 460 11.56 -37.22 14.92
C VAL A 460 12.80 -37.72 15.63
N ALA A 461 13.46 -36.84 16.39
CA ALA A 461 14.50 -37.19 17.34
C ALA A 461 13.86 -37.64 18.67
N ASN A 462 14.02 -38.92 19.00
CA ASN A 462 13.50 -39.52 20.22
C ASN A 462 14.61 -39.60 21.27
N HIS A 463 14.57 -38.68 22.23
CA HIS A 463 15.64 -38.43 23.18
C HIS A 463 15.92 -39.64 24.09
N ASP A 464 14.89 -40.24 24.67
CA ASP A 464 15.06 -41.22 25.75
C ASP A 464 15.42 -42.64 25.27
N ASN A 465 15.19 -42.95 23.99
CA ASN A 465 15.51 -44.26 23.40
C ASN A 465 16.61 -44.22 22.34
N ASP A 466 17.41 -43.15 22.31
CA ASP A 466 18.62 -43.03 21.50
C ASP A 466 18.41 -43.30 20.00
N SER A 467 17.32 -42.73 19.45
CA SER A 467 16.94 -42.99 18.07
C SER A 467 16.35 -41.78 17.36
N VAL A 468 16.39 -41.86 16.04
CA VAL A 468 15.53 -41.10 15.16
C VAL A 468 14.49 -42.06 14.62
N GLY A 469 13.25 -41.61 14.43
CA GLY A 469 12.37 -42.39 13.57
C GLY A 469 11.47 -41.59 12.68
N VAL A 470 10.97 -42.30 11.68
CA VAL A 470 10.41 -41.75 10.46
C VAL A 470 8.99 -42.29 10.29
N PHE A 471 8.04 -41.39 10.08
CA PHE A 471 6.65 -41.68 9.75
C PHE A 471 6.45 -41.33 8.28
N LEU A 472 6.06 -42.31 7.46
CA LEU A 472 5.79 -42.09 6.04
C LEU A 472 4.39 -41.53 5.86
N GLY A 473 4.26 -40.42 5.14
CA GLY A 473 2.99 -39.76 4.85
C GLY A 473 2.26 -40.43 3.69
N TRP A 474 0.93 -40.32 3.69
CA TRP A 474 0.10 -40.78 2.56
C TRP A 474 -0.55 -39.62 1.78
N GLY A 475 -0.17 -38.37 2.09
CA GLY A 475 -0.68 -37.18 1.40
C GLY A 475 -2.15 -36.86 1.65
N ASN A 476 -2.73 -37.39 2.73
CA ASN A 476 -4.10 -37.12 3.15
C ASN A 476 -4.20 -36.74 4.64
N GLY A 477 -3.07 -36.30 5.22
CA GLY A 477 -2.93 -36.04 6.66
C GLY A 477 -2.75 -37.28 7.53
N SER A 478 -2.71 -38.49 6.94
CA SER A 478 -2.44 -39.74 7.67
C SER A 478 -1.02 -40.27 7.42
N PHE A 479 -0.46 -40.95 8.44
CA PHE A 479 0.91 -41.44 8.46
C PHE A 479 1.03 -42.91 8.87
N SER A 480 2.13 -43.54 8.45
CA SER A 480 2.51 -44.88 8.90
C SER A 480 2.86 -44.90 10.40
N SER A 481 3.06 -46.10 10.96
CA SER A 481 3.79 -46.23 12.23
C SER A 481 5.26 -45.81 12.06
N GLN A 482 5.89 -45.31 13.13
CA GLN A 482 7.29 -44.91 13.10
C GLN A 482 8.22 -46.08 12.80
N LYS A 483 9.18 -45.86 11.90
CA LYS A 483 10.34 -46.74 11.69
C LYS A 483 11.56 -46.15 12.38
N MET A 484 12.26 -46.96 13.17
CA MET A 484 13.28 -46.49 14.11
C MET A 484 14.70 -46.79 13.65
N PHE A 485 15.59 -45.81 13.81
CA PHE A 485 17.00 -45.89 13.47
C PHE A 485 17.83 -45.41 14.67
N THR A 486 18.74 -46.25 15.16
CA THR A 486 19.57 -45.88 16.32
C THR A 486 20.59 -44.80 15.97
N THR A 487 20.81 -43.87 16.90
CA THR A 487 21.84 -42.84 16.79
C THR A 487 23.07 -43.12 17.68
N GLY A 488 23.10 -44.30 18.33
CA GLY A 488 24.18 -44.77 19.20
C GLY A 488 23.78 -44.87 20.67
N PHE A 489 24.39 -45.78 21.44
CA PHE A 489 24.03 -45.97 22.85
C PHE A 489 24.29 -44.71 23.70
N LYS A 490 23.27 -44.26 24.44
CA LYS A 490 23.24 -43.02 25.24
C LYS A 490 23.45 -41.76 24.41
N SER A 491 23.09 -41.78 23.13
CA SER A 491 23.24 -40.63 22.23
C SER A 491 22.39 -39.44 22.66
N GLN A 492 21.18 -39.68 23.19
CA GLN A 492 20.22 -38.63 23.57
C GLN A 492 20.06 -37.57 22.47
N PRO A 493 19.41 -37.91 21.35
CA PRO A 493 19.27 -36.99 20.23
C PRO A 493 18.36 -35.80 20.60
N ASN A 494 18.87 -34.57 20.46
CA ASN A 494 18.15 -33.35 20.83
C ASN A 494 17.47 -32.68 19.64
N ALA A 495 18.20 -32.50 18.54
CA ALA A 495 17.70 -31.86 17.33
C ALA A 495 17.98 -32.67 16.08
N VAL A 496 17.05 -32.63 15.13
CA VAL A 496 17.14 -33.26 13.82
C VAL A 496 16.99 -32.20 12.72
N ALA A 497 17.77 -32.32 11.66
CA ALA A 497 17.60 -31.55 10.43
C ALA A 497 17.74 -32.50 9.23
N VAL A 498 17.23 -32.06 8.08
CA VAL A 498 17.12 -32.88 6.87
C VAL A 498 17.64 -32.11 5.67
N GLY A 499 18.24 -32.82 4.74
CA GLY A 499 18.80 -32.24 3.52
C GLY A 499 19.68 -33.25 2.81
N ASP A 500 19.96 -33.01 1.52
CA ASP A 500 20.90 -33.81 0.76
C ASP A 500 22.35 -33.41 1.16
N LEU A 501 23.05 -34.29 1.88
CA LEU A 501 24.39 -34.00 2.41
C LEU A 501 25.51 -34.56 1.53
N ASN A 502 25.18 -35.38 0.54
CA ASN A 502 26.15 -36.06 -0.31
C ASN A 502 25.95 -35.76 -1.83
N ASN A 503 24.96 -34.92 -2.16
CA ASN A 503 24.55 -34.52 -3.50
C ASN A 503 24.05 -35.71 -4.36
N ASP A 504 23.36 -36.68 -3.76
CA ASP A 504 22.73 -37.81 -4.44
C ASP A 504 21.23 -37.62 -4.73
N THR A 505 20.70 -36.43 -4.43
CA THR A 505 19.29 -36.01 -4.57
C THR A 505 18.31 -36.65 -3.60
N LEU A 506 18.80 -37.47 -2.65
CA LEU A 506 17.99 -38.11 -1.63
C LEU A 506 18.13 -37.34 -0.31
N LEU A 507 17.05 -37.28 0.46
CA LEU A 507 17.10 -36.63 1.77
C LEU A 507 17.87 -37.49 2.77
N ASP A 508 18.91 -36.89 3.35
CA ASP A 508 19.65 -37.43 4.48
C ASP A 508 19.14 -36.81 5.80
N ILE A 509 19.45 -37.49 6.91
CA ILE A 509 19.14 -37.00 8.25
C ILE A 509 20.43 -36.67 8.98
N ILE A 510 20.50 -35.47 9.56
CA ILE A 510 21.52 -35.09 10.53
C ILE A 510 20.91 -34.92 11.91
N VAL A 511 21.59 -35.43 12.94
CA VAL A 511 21.10 -35.43 14.32
C VAL A 511 22.19 -34.96 15.26
N SER A 512 21.84 -34.05 16.18
CA SER A 512 22.70 -33.66 17.29
C SER A 512 22.49 -34.60 18.47
N ASN A 513 23.56 -35.25 18.91
CA ASN A 513 23.51 -36.21 20.01
C ASN A 513 24.11 -35.57 21.27
N TYR A 514 23.24 -35.15 22.18
CA TYR A 514 23.61 -34.44 23.39
C TYR A 514 24.46 -35.31 24.33
N GLY A 515 24.01 -36.54 24.58
CA GLY A 515 24.63 -37.46 25.54
C GLY A 515 26.01 -37.97 25.11
N THR A 516 26.28 -38.01 23.81
CA THR A 516 27.55 -38.50 23.26
C THR A 516 28.43 -37.40 22.63
N ASN A 517 28.05 -36.13 22.72
CA ASN A 517 28.85 -34.98 22.27
C ASN A 517 29.30 -35.09 20.80
N ASN A 518 28.37 -35.49 19.93
CA ASN A 518 28.65 -35.69 18.51
C ASN A 518 27.43 -35.34 17.64
N VAL A 519 27.67 -35.34 16.33
CA VAL A 519 26.63 -35.25 15.31
C VAL A 519 26.58 -36.59 14.56
N GLY A 520 25.40 -37.16 14.44
CA GLY A 520 25.13 -38.35 13.63
C GLY A 520 24.60 -37.97 12.25
N VAL A 521 25.02 -38.67 11.21
CA VAL A 521 24.49 -38.54 9.84
C VAL A 521 23.97 -39.90 9.38
N LEU A 522 22.72 -39.96 8.95
CA LEU A 522 22.09 -41.14 8.37
C LEU A 522 21.79 -40.84 6.90
N LEU A 523 22.49 -41.53 6.00
CA LEU A 523 22.32 -41.34 4.56
C LEU A 523 21.07 -42.05 4.05
N GLY A 524 20.22 -41.35 3.30
CA GLY A 524 18.96 -41.86 2.77
C GLY A 524 19.15 -42.79 1.57
N TYR A 525 18.25 -43.77 1.43
CA TYR A 525 18.15 -44.59 0.21
C TYR A 525 16.95 -44.23 -0.66
N GLY A 526 16.21 -43.16 -0.32
CA GLY A 526 15.04 -42.71 -1.09
C GLY A 526 13.85 -43.68 -1.05
N ASN A 527 13.75 -44.49 0.00
CA ASN A 527 12.65 -45.44 0.20
C ASN A 527 12.18 -45.51 1.66
N GLY A 528 12.46 -44.47 2.46
CA GLY A 528 12.21 -44.47 3.90
C GLY A 528 13.14 -45.38 4.71
N SER A 529 14.29 -45.76 4.16
CA SER A 529 15.36 -46.48 4.87
C SER A 529 16.67 -45.70 4.76
N PHE A 530 17.52 -45.89 5.77
CA PHE A 530 18.77 -45.15 5.89
C PHE A 530 19.95 -46.10 6.15
N ALA A 531 21.14 -45.66 5.75
CA ALA A 531 22.39 -46.28 6.12
C ALA A 531 22.61 -46.21 7.65
N GLY A 532 23.54 -47.04 8.15
CA GLY A 532 23.97 -46.95 9.54
C GLY A 532 24.54 -45.57 9.87
N VAL A 533 24.29 -45.08 11.08
CA VAL A 533 24.70 -43.74 11.52
C VAL A 533 26.21 -43.55 11.41
N LYS A 534 26.62 -42.49 10.72
CA LYS A 534 28.01 -42.00 10.69
C LYS A 534 28.17 -40.95 11.76
N ILE A 535 29.14 -41.14 12.67
CA ILE A 535 29.32 -40.29 13.84
C ILE A 535 30.50 -39.32 13.62
N PHE A 536 30.25 -38.04 13.86
CA PHE A 536 31.23 -36.97 13.81
C PHE A 536 31.36 -36.33 15.20
N SER A 537 32.46 -36.60 15.90
CA SER A 537 32.69 -36.01 17.22
C SER A 537 32.96 -34.51 17.11
N ILE A 538 32.36 -33.73 18.00
CA ILE A 538 32.52 -32.27 18.07
C ILE A 538 33.26 -31.83 19.35
N GLY A 539 33.92 -32.78 20.02
CA GLY A 539 34.70 -32.54 21.24
C GLY A 539 33.94 -32.81 22.54
N TYR A 540 34.66 -33.22 23.58
CA TYR A 540 34.11 -33.56 24.90
C TYR A 540 33.49 -32.34 25.60
N GLY A 541 32.28 -32.51 26.16
CA GLY A 541 31.57 -31.46 26.88
C GLY A 541 30.91 -30.40 26.00
N SER A 542 30.82 -30.64 24.69
CA SER A 542 30.19 -29.74 23.71
C SER A 542 28.66 -29.68 23.81
N LEU A 543 28.02 -30.76 24.29
CA LEU A 543 26.59 -30.83 24.59
C LEU A 543 25.71 -30.22 23.47
N PRO A 544 25.78 -30.75 22.24
CA PRO A 544 25.11 -30.13 21.10
C PRO A 544 23.59 -30.16 21.29
N PHE A 545 22.98 -28.98 21.22
CA PHE A 545 21.55 -28.80 21.50
C PHE A 545 20.71 -28.62 20.24
N SER A 546 21.30 -28.08 19.16
CA SER A 546 20.62 -27.80 17.90
C SER A 546 21.50 -28.19 16.72
N VAL A 547 20.88 -28.48 15.59
CA VAL A 547 21.54 -28.72 14.30
C VAL A 547 20.73 -28.05 13.20
N SER A 548 21.42 -27.49 12.22
CA SER A 548 20.80 -26.88 11.03
C SER A 548 21.70 -27.15 9.83
N ILE A 549 21.07 -27.32 8.66
CA ILE A 549 21.76 -27.48 7.38
C ILE A 549 21.53 -26.19 6.59
N GLY A 550 22.58 -25.69 5.95
CA GLY A 550 22.49 -24.51 5.11
C GLY A 550 23.67 -24.44 4.15
N ASP A 551 23.37 -23.99 2.94
CA ASP A 551 24.37 -23.60 1.95
C ASP A 551 24.85 -22.17 2.27
N LEU A 552 25.86 -22.06 3.13
CA LEU A 552 26.35 -20.78 3.67
C LEU A 552 27.16 -19.97 2.64
N ASN A 553 27.50 -20.57 1.51
CA ASN A 553 28.23 -20.00 0.38
C ASN A 553 27.34 -19.76 -0.84
N ASN A 554 26.04 -20.13 -0.74
CA ASN A 554 24.99 -19.88 -1.73
C ASN A 554 25.34 -20.36 -3.14
N ASP A 555 26.12 -21.44 -3.25
CA ASP A 555 26.59 -22.00 -4.51
C ASP A 555 25.92 -23.32 -4.89
N GLY A 556 24.94 -23.73 -4.10
CA GLY A 556 24.12 -24.91 -4.29
C GLY A 556 24.89 -26.23 -4.19
N LYS A 557 26.21 -26.23 -3.88
CA LYS A 557 27.08 -27.42 -3.83
C LYS A 557 28.38 -27.16 -3.04
N PRO A 558 28.97 -28.17 -2.38
CA PRO A 558 30.20 -27.97 -1.59
C PRO A 558 31.42 -27.43 -2.39
N ILE A 559 32.25 -26.64 -1.70
CA ILE A 559 33.37 -25.76 -2.14
C ILE A 559 34.54 -26.50 -2.83
N THR A 560 34.46 -26.90 -4.12
CA THR A 560 35.66 -27.48 -4.78
C THR A 560 36.05 -26.98 -6.19
N GLU A 561 35.30 -26.12 -6.89
CA GLU A 561 35.60 -25.84 -8.34
C GLU A 561 36.24 -24.48 -8.69
N THR A 562 36.37 -23.52 -7.77
CA THR A 562 36.91 -22.17 -8.09
C THR A 562 38.35 -22.01 -7.60
N THR A 563 39.31 -22.48 -8.41
CA THR A 563 40.75 -22.31 -8.19
C THR A 563 41.27 -21.03 -8.87
N SER A 564 42.44 -20.54 -8.44
CA SER A 564 43.08 -19.34 -9.01
C SER A 564 43.44 -19.48 -10.49
N GLU A 565 43.70 -20.69 -10.97
CA GLU A 565 44.03 -20.98 -12.38
C GLU A 565 42.81 -20.79 -13.29
N ASN A 566 41.63 -21.26 -12.85
CA ASN A 566 40.38 -21.11 -13.60
C ASN A 566 39.96 -19.63 -13.72
N ILE A 567 40.22 -18.82 -12.69
CA ILE A 567 39.94 -17.38 -12.70
C ILE A 567 40.76 -16.64 -13.76
N GLU A 568 42.07 -16.92 -13.83
CA GLU A 568 42.95 -16.26 -14.81
C GLU A 568 42.65 -16.72 -16.25
N GLN A 569 42.27 -17.99 -16.46
CA GLN A 569 41.86 -18.49 -17.77
C GLN A 569 40.64 -17.73 -18.31
N ILE A 570 39.60 -17.55 -17.49
CA ILE A 570 38.39 -16.79 -17.87
C ILE A 570 38.71 -15.30 -18.07
N ARG A 571 39.59 -14.71 -17.24
CA ARG A 571 40.02 -13.31 -17.40
C ARG A 571 40.66 -13.06 -18.77
N LEU A 572 41.53 -13.97 -19.21
CA LEU A 572 42.23 -13.83 -20.49
C LEU A 572 41.26 -13.92 -21.68
N LEU A 573 40.30 -14.84 -21.66
CA LEU A 573 39.31 -15.00 -22.72
C LEU A 573 38.41 -13.77 -22.87
N ILE A 574 37.96 -13.18 -21.76
CA ILE A 574 37.07 -12.01 -21.78
C ILE A 574 37.80 -10.73 -22.19
N ASN A 575 39.08 -10.59 -21.83
CA ASN A 575 39.88 -9.45 -22.27
C ASN A 575 40.18 -9.47 -23.77
N ASP A 576 40.23 -10.65 -24.39
CA ASP A 576 40.45 -10.82 -25.83
C ASP A 576 39.17 -10.51 -26.63
N ASP A 577 38.02 -11.04 -26.20
CA ASP A 577 36.71 -10.73 -26.77
C ASP A 577 35.63 -10.53 -25.69
N PRO A 578 35.22 -9.26 -25.41
CA PRO A 578 34.22 -8.97 -24.39
C PRO A 578 32.78 -9.34 -24.80
N TYR A 579 32.56 -9.85 -26.01
CA TYR A 579 31.24 -10.26 -26.52
C TYR A 579 30.95 -11.75 -26.40
N LEU A 580 31.88 -12.56 -25.89
CA LEU A 580 31.70 -13.99 -25.69
C LEU A 580 30.50 -14.31 -24.79
N THR A 581 29.72 -15.32 -25.17
CA THR A 581 28.63 -15.84 -24.33
C THR A 581 29.18 -16.78 -23.26
N ILE A 582 28.41 -16.99 -22.19
CA ILE A 582 28.79 -17.96 -21.15
C ILE A 582 28.90 -19.36 -21.76
N GLU A 583 27.96 -19.76 -22.63
CA GLU A 583 28.02 -21.02 -23.38
C GLU A 583 29.30 -21.16 -24.22
N GLN A 584 29.77 -20.09 -24.86
CA GLN A 584 31.04 -20.12 -25.61
C GLN A 584 32.27 -20.23 -24.71
N LEU A 585 32.18 -19.71 -23.48
CA LEU A 585 33.22 -19.88 -22.47
C LEU A 585 33.18 -21.30 -21.87
N GLU A 586 32.01 -21.94 -21.76
CA GLU A 586 31.88 -23.36 -21.41
C GLU A 586 32.44 -24.28 -22.50
N ASP A 587 32.27 -23.93 -23.77
CA ASP A 587 32.86 -24.72 -24.86
C ASP A 587 34.40 -24.60 -24.90
N GLN A 588 34.95 -23.49 -24.39
CA GLN A 588 36.39 -23.20 -24.39
C GLN A 588 37.08 -23.52 -23.06
N THR A 589 36.31 -23.81 -22.00
CA THR A 589 36.80 -24.16 -20.68
C THR A 589 35.99 -25.34 -20.13
N ASP A 590 36.61 -26.37 -19.57
CA ASP A 590 35.89 -27.51 -18.96
C ASP A 590 35.16 -27.13 -17.63
N LEU A 591 34.67 -25.90 -17.52
CA LEU A 591 34.02 -25.32 -16.35
C LEU A 591 32.51 -25.22 -16.59
N SER A 592 31.73 -25.45 -15.54
CA SER A 592 30.27 -25.34 -15.62
C SER A 592 29.80 -23.89 -15.76
N HIS A 593 28.64 -23.69 -16.40
CA HIS A 593 27.96 -22.40 -16.58
C HIS A 593 27.98 -21.53 -15.32
N GLY A 594 27.62 -22.14 -14.17
CA GLY A 594 27.56 -21.47 -12.87
C GLY A 594 28.92 -21.02 -12.36
N THR A 595 29.97 -21.85 -12.53
CA THR A 595 31.35 -21.51 -12.15
C THR A 595 31.87 -20.36 -13.00
N ILE A 596 31.64 -20.37 -14.32
CA ILE A 596 32.03 -19.27 -15.21
C ILE A 596 31.28 -17.99 -14.84
N HIS A 597 29.97 -18.08 -14.60
CA HIS A 597 29.17 -16.93 -14.19
C HIS A 597 29.71 -16.30 -12.90
N ARG A 598 29.99 -17.12 -11.88
CA ARG A 598 30.55 -16.69 -10.59
C ARG A 598 31.93 -16.04 -10.74
N ILE A 599 32.81 -16.61 -11.58
CA ILE A 599 34.13 -16.01 -11.86
C ILE A 599 33.96 -14.61 -12.48
N ILE A 600 33.04 -14.46 -13.44
CA ILE A 600 32.79 -13.18 -14.12
C ILE A 600 32.21 -12.14 -13.16
N THR A 601 31.21 -12.50 -12.36
CA THR A 601 30.50 -11.55 -11.49
C THR A 601 31.29 -11.24 -10.22
N ASP A 602 31.81 -12.24 -9.53
CA ASP A 602 32.25 -12.09 -8.15
C ASP A 602 33.76 -11.90 -8.04
N TYR A 603 34.53 -12.49 -8.96
CA TYR A 603 36.00 -12.42 -8.96
C TYR A 603 36.55 -11.39 -9.96
N LEU A 604 35.92 -11.25 -11.13
CA LEU A 604 36.29 -10.25 -12.13
C LEU A 604 35.48 -8.95 -12.01
N ASN A 605 34.40 -8.93 -11.22
CA ASN A 605 33.51 -7.77 -11.02
C ASN A 605 32.93 -7.21 -12.34
N LEU A 606 32.59 -8.08 -13.28
CA LEU A 606 32.02 -7.71 -14.57
C LEU A 606 30.50 -7.91 -14.56
N ARG A 607 29.78 -7.02 -15.25
CA ARG A 607 28.30 -7.09 -15.41
C ARG A 607 27.92 -7.04 -16.88
N LYS A 608 26.86 -7.76 -17.25
CA LYS A 608 26.32 -7.75 -18.61
C LYS A 608 25.52 -6.47 -18.85
N ILE A 609 25.94 -5.66 -19.82
CA ILE A 609 25.22 -4.46 -20.26
C ILE A 609 24.77 -4.62 -21.71
N THR A 610 23.55 -4.18 -22.03
CA THR A 610 23.10 -4.08 -23.41
C THR A 610 23.71 -2.84 -24.05
N ALA A 611 24.43 -3.02 -25.15
CA ALA A 611 24.96 -1.90 -25.92
C ALA A 611 23.81 -1.01 -26.43
N ARG A 612 23.94 0.31 -26.26
CA ARG A 612 22.95 1.28 -26.76
C ARG A 612 23.15 1.43 -28.27
N TYR A 613 22.08 1.27 -29.04
CA TYR A 613 22.13 1.57 -30.46
C TYR A 613 22.34 3.07 -30.67
N VAL A 614 23.43 3.40 -31.34
CA VAL A 614 23.74 4.77 -31.76
C VAL A 614 23.25 4.95 -33.20
N LEU A 615 22.73 6.12 -33.56
CA LEU A 615 22.02 6.34 -34.83
C LEU A 615 22.90 6.03 -36.07
N LYS A 616 24.21 6.25 -35.94
CA LYS A 616 25.24 6.02 -36.96
C LYS A 616 26.63 6.16 -36.34
N ASP A 617 27.60 5.34 -36.75
CA ASP A 617 29.01 5.56 -36.40
C ASP A 617 29.53 6.85 -37.04
N LEU A 618 30.01 7.78 -36.20
CA LEU A 618 30.53 9.07 -36.65
C LEU A 618 31.95 8.90 -37.20
N THR A 619 32.23 9.58 -38.31
CA THR A 619 33.62 9.71 -38.80
C THR A 619 34.37 10.78 -37.98
N ASP A 620 35.71 10.72 -37.97
CA ASP A 620 36.56 11.72 -37.29
C ASP A 620 36.26 13.15 -37.72
N PHE A 621 35.95 13.34 -39.02
CA PHE A 621 35.55 14.62 -39.56
C PHE A 621 34.24 15.13 -38.93
N GLN A 622 33.25 14.25 -38.77
CA GLN A 622 31.96 14.61 -38.15
C GLN A 622 32.11 14.95 -36.67
N ARG A 623 32.93 14.21 -35.93
CA ARG A 623 33.27 14.52 -34.52
C ARG A 623 33.94 15.89 -34.39
N THR A 624 34.96 16.15 -35.21
CA THR A 624 35.69 17.43 -35.20
C THR A 624 34.77 18.61 -35.52
N GLU A 625 33.89 18.43 -36.51
CA GLU A 625 32.93 19.47 -36.93
C GLU A 625 31.89 19.77 -35.83
N ARG A 626 31.39 18.74 -35.14
CA ARG A 626 30.53 18.89 -33.96
C ARG A 626 31.19 19.76 -32.89
N VAL A 627 32.44 19.45 -32.52
CA VAL A 627 33.22 20.23 -31.53
C VAL A 627 33.40 21.67 -31.99
N ARG A 628 33.75 21.89 -33.26
CA ARG A 628 33.97 23.23 -33.81
C ARG A 628 32.70 24.09 -33.71
N ILE A 629 31.57 23.55 -34.16
CA ILE A 629 30.27 24.24 -34.13
C ILE A 629 29.84 24.55 -32.69
N CYS A 630 29.96 23.60 -31.77
CA CYS A 630 29.64 23.80 -30.35
C CYS A 630 30.49 24.91 -29.73
N LYS A 631 31.81 24.93 -29.98
CA LYS A 631 32.71 25.99 -29.48
C LYS A 631 32.33 27.37 -30.01
N GLU A 632 32.05 27.47 -31.31
CA GLU A 632 31.65 28.73 -31.96
C GLU A 632 30.31 29.26 -31.44
N ASN A 633 29.34 28.38 -31.23
CA ASN A 633 28.02 28.75 -30.70
C ASN A 633 28.10 29.16 -29.22
N LEU A 634 28.82 28.40 -28.39
CA LEU A 634 29.03 28.74 -26.97
C LEU A 634 29.75 30.08 -26.79
N ALA A 635 30.78 30.36 -27.60
CA ALA A 635 31.48 31.64 -27.55
C ALA A 635 30.54 32.83 -27.77
N LYS A 636 29.54 32.70 -28.66
CA LYS A 636 28.57 33.78 -28.94
C LYS A 636 27.61 34.04 -27.77
N PHE A 637 27.26 33.00 -27.01
CA PHE A 637 26.50 33.14 -25.76
C PHE A 637 27.35 33.78 -24.66
N GLN A 638 28.59 33.32 -24.48
CA GLN A 638 29.51 33.87 -23.47
C GLN A 638 29.85 35.34 -23.73
N GLN A 639 29.98 35.75 -25.00
CA GLN A 639 30.20 37.15 -25.40
C GLN A 639 28.93 38.01 -25.32
N GLY A 640 27.77 37.44 -24.95
CA GLY A 640 26.49 38.17 -24.87
C GLY A 640 25.90 38.58 -26.21
N THR A 641 26.50 38.17 -27.33
CA THR A 641 26.00 38.48 -28.69
C THR A 641 24.71 37.71 -29.00
N TRP A 642 24.54 36.53 -28.40
CA TRP A 642 23.35 35.69 -28.51
C TRP A 642 22.63 35.62 -27.17
N ARG A 643 21.30 35.79 -27.20
CA ARG A 643 20.41 35.60 -26.06
C ARG A 643 19.44 34.46 -26.36
N LEU A 644 19.14 33.62 -25.37
CA LEU A 644 18.22 32.48 -25.53
C LEU A 644 16.84 32.92 -26.04
N CYS A 645 16.35 34.09 -25.62
CA CYS A 645 15.05 34.63 -26.05
C CYS A 645 14.97 35.02 -27.53
N ASP A 646 16.11 35.11 -28.24
CA ASP A 646 16.18 35.47 -29.65
C ASP A 646 16.22 34.23 -30.57
N ILE A 647 16.26 33.03 -29.99
CA ILE A 647 16.42 31.78 -30.73
C ILE A 647 15.07 31.11 -30.90
N ILE A 648 14.82 30.69 -32.13
CA ILE A 648 13.67 29.89 -32.52
C ILE A 648 14.22 28.59 -33.05
N THR A 649 13.77 27.49 -32.47
CA THR A 649 14.16 26.14 -32.88
C THR A 649 12.94 25.40 -33.39
N GLY A 650 13.15 24.51 -34.35
CA GLY A 650 12.08 23.68 -34.87
C GLY A 650 12.60 22.53 -35.70
N ASP A 651 11.78 21.49 -35.78
CA ASP A 651 12.07 20.26 -36.52
C ASP A 651 10.75 19.54 -36.84
N GLU A 652 10.82 18.46 -37.59
CA GLU A 652 9.67 17.66 -37.98
C GLU A 652 9.72 16.22 -37.45
N SER A 653 8.62 15.76 -36.86
CA SER A 653 8.52 14.38 -36.35
C SER A 653 7.18 13.74 -36.69
N TRP A 654 7.24 12.45 -37.03
CA TRP A 654 6.06 11.61 -37.18
C TRP A 654 5.51 11.22 -35.81
N PHE A 655 4.20 11.39 -35.63
CA PHE A 655 3.44 10.95 -34.48
C PHE A 655 2.45 9.87 -34.94
N PHE A 656 2.45 8.72 -34.26
CA PHE A 656 1.53 7.64 -34.55
C PHE A 656 0.20 7.88 -33.84
N HIS A 657 -0.89 7.41 -34.45
CA HIS A 657 -2.22 7.47 -33.85
C HIS A 657 -2.33 6.52 -32.64
N LYS A 658 -1.59 5.41 -32.68
CA LYS A 658 -1.47 4.44 -31.58
C LYS A 658 -0.06 4.45 -31.02
N GLN A 659 0.12 4.81 -29.75
CA GLN A 659 1.42 4.82 -29.07
C GLN A 659 1.69 3.44 -28.49
N ILE A 660 2.72 2.76 -28.98
CA ILE A 660 3.21 1.51 -28.35
C ILE A 660 4.45 1.90 -27.53
N GLY A 661 4.34 1.78 -26.20
CA GLY A 661 5.43 2.14 -25.30
C GLY A 661 6.74 1.41 -25.62
N ARG A 662 7.87 1.98 -25.18
CA ARG A 662 9.20 1.35 -25.25
C ARG A 662 9.14 -0.02 -24.56
N LYS A 663 10.02 -0.97 -24.93
CA LYS A 663 10.09 -2.29 -24.26
C LYS A 663 10.19 -2.19 -22.72
N SER A 664 10.80 -1.13 -22.20
CA SER A 664 10.95 -0.84 -20.76
C SER A 664 9.71 -0.28 -20.07
N SER A 665 8.70 0.19 -20.81
CA SER A 665 7.42 0.66 -20.28
C SER A 665 6.30 -0.38 -20.46
N ASN A 666 6.55 -1.44 -21.23
CA ASN A 666 5.64 -2.59 -21.36
C ASN A 666 5.99 -3.67 -20.31
N VAL A 667 6.08 -3.24 -19.05
CA VAL A 667 6.30 -4.13 -17.91
C VAL A 667 4.93 -4.47 -17.33
N ALA A 668 4.63 -5.76 -17.25
CA ALA A 668 3.41 -6.24 -16.64
C ALA A 668 3.78 -7.11 -15.45
N TRP A 669 3.16 -6.84 -14.31
CA TRP A 669 3.17 -7.75 -13.17
C TRP A 669 2.27 -8.93 -13.52
N VAL A 670 2.84 -10.12 -13.51
CA VAL A 670 2.17 -11.37 -13.91
C VAL A 670 2.38 -12.37 -12.78
N LYS A 671 1.33 -13.09 -12.37
CA LYS A 671 1.46 -14.13 -11.33
C LYS A 671 2.38 -15.24 -11.82
N ARG A 672 3.12 -15.86 -10.90
CA ARG A 672 4.06 -16.95 -11.22
C ARG A 672 3.29 -18.14 -11.81
N GLY A 673 3.43 -18.37 -13.12
CA GLY A 673 2.74 -19.44 -13.85
C GLY A 673 1.83 -18.94 -14.99
N ASP A 674 1.47 -17.67 -15.00
CA ASP A 674 0.64 -17.09 -16.07
C ASP A 674 1.46 -16.82 -17.36
N PRO A 675 0.83 -16.94 -18.54
CA PRO A 675 1.51 -16.68 -19.82
C PRO A 675 1.92 -15.21 -19.94
N SER A 676 3.13 -14.97 -20.47
CA SER A 676 3.63 -13.61 -20.65
C SER A 676 2.75 -12.80 -21.60
N PRO A 677 2.37 -11.56 -21.26
CA PRO A 677 1.54 -10.73 -22.11
C PRO A 677 2.24 -10.43 -23.43
N THR A 678 1.47 -10.49 -24.51
CA THR A 678 1.98 -10.27 -25.87
C THR A 678 1.63 -8.87 -26.34
N VAL A 679 2.65 -8.08 -26.69
CA VAL A 679 2.48 -6.77 -27.32
C VAL A 679 2.76 -6.91 -28.82
N THR A 680 1.82 -6.49 -29.65
CA THR A 680 1.97 -6.52 -31.11
C THR A 680 3.02 -5.48 -31.54
N ARG A 681 4.02 -5.87 -32.33
CA ARG A 681 5.00 -4.92 -32.88
C ARG A 681 4.29 -3.89 -33.77
N GLN A 682 4.71 -2.62 -33.65
CA GLN A 682 4.13 -1.53 -34.42
C GLN A 682 4.32 -1.76 -35.93
N ASN A 683 3.21 -1.72 -36.68
CA ASN A 683 3.21 -1.94 -38.13
C ASN A 683 3.81 -0.72 -38.84
N LYS A 684 4.70 -0.95 -39.82
CA LYS A 684 5.33 0.10 -40.66
C LYS A 684 4.31 0.99 -41.39
N TYR A 685 3.09 0.48 -41.62
CA TYR A 685 1.99 1.19 -42.29
C TYR A 685 0.95 1.77 -41.32
N ALA A 686 1.24 1.83 -40.02
CA ALA A 686 0.33 2.42 -39.04
C ALA A 686 0.00 3.88 -39.37
N PRO A 687 -1.25 4.33 -39.14
CA PRO A 687 -1.64 5.73 -39.31
C PRO A 687 -0.72 6.65 -38.51
N ARG A 688 -0.16 7.65 -39.19
CA ARG A 688 0.77 8.60 -38.62
C ARG A 688 0.64 9.95 -39.29
N THR A 689 0.98 10.98 -38.54
CA THR A 689 0.88 12.37 -38.93
C THR A 689 2.21 13.06 -38.70
N LEU A 690 2.67 13.86 -39.67
CA LEU A 690 3.91 14.63 -39.55
C LEU A 690 3.58 16.02 -39.05
N PHE A 691 4.24 16.42 -37.96
CA PHE A 691 4.14 17.75 -37.39
C PHE A 691 5.44 18.51 -37.61
N SER A 692 5.32 19.76 -38.06
CA SER A 692 6.38 20.76 -38.05
C SER A 692 6.14 21.71 -36.89
N ILE A 693 7.05 21.71 -35.91
CA ILE A 693 6.87 22.49 -34.68
C ILE A 693 8.02 23.48 -34.54
N LEU A 694 7.68 24.75 -34.34
CA LEU A 694 8.60 25.85 -34.06
C LEU A 694 8.28 26.46 -32.69
N PHE A 695 9.30 26.59 -31.84
CA PHE A 695 9.15 27.15 -30.51
C PHE A 695 10.39 27.94 -30.08
N LYS A 696 10.25 28.68 -28.99
CA LYS A 696 11.33 29.45 -28.36
C LYS A 696 11.30 29.26 -26.85
N SER A 697 12.24 29.87 -26.14
CA SER A 697 12.38 29.74 -24.69
C SER A 697 11.18 30.23 -23.85
N ASN A 698 10.14 30.81 -24.46
CA ASN A 698 8.95 31.28 -23.77
C ASN A 698 7.65 30.61 -24.24
N GLY A 699 7.75 29.51 -24.99
CA GLY A 699 6.64 28.69 -25.44
C GLY A 699 6.61 28.40 -26.95
N PRO A 700 5.56 27.69 -27.41
CA PRO A 700 5.33 27.42 -28.83
C PRO A 700 5.16 28.72 -29.62
N ILE A 701 5.60 28.70 -30.87
CA ILE A 701 5.34 29.77 -31.84
C ILE A 701 4.33 29.29 -32.87
N PHE A 702 4.54 28.07 -33.38
CA PHE A 702 3.79 27.58 -34.51
C PHE A 702 3.84 26.05 -34.58
N ILE A 703 2.69 25.45 -34.90
CA ILE A 703 2.52 24.00 -35.07
C ILE A 703 1.78 23.82 -36.40
N HIS A 704 2.35 23.06 -37.32
CA HIS A 704 1.75 22.80 -38.62
C HIS A 704 1.75 21.32 -38.96
N ARG A 705 0.67 20.91 -39.62
CA ARG A 705 0.43 19.53 -40.02
C ARG A 705 0.71 19.36 -41.50
N LEU A 706 1.30 18.23 -41.86
CA LEU A 706 1.38 17.82 -43.25
C LEU A 706 0.10 17.09 -43.64
N GLU A 707 -0.62 17.59 -44.65
CA GLU A 707 -1.83 16.91 -45.13
C GLU A 707 -1.47 15.63 -45.89
N ARG A 708 -2.44 14.70 -45.96
CA ARG A 708 -2.22 13.37 -46.51
C ARG A 708 -1.88 13.45 -48.00
N GLY A 709 -0.64 13.11 -48.35
CA GLY A 709 -0.13 13.10 -49.73
C GLY A 709 0.82 14.25 -50.07
N GLU A 710 1.01 15.19 -49.15
CA GLU A 710 2.03 16.23 -49.28
C GLU A 710 3.41 15.71 -48.85
N THR A 711 4.46 16.42 -49.25
CA THR A 711 5.84 16.15 -48.81
C THR A 711 6.48 17.45 -48.38
N ILE A 712 7.29 17.41 -47.31
CA ILE A 712 8.06 18.59 -46.88
C ILE A 712 9.19 18.80 -47.87
N ASP A 713 9.01 19.78 -48.75
CA ASP A 713 10.05 20.33 -49.59
C ASP A 713 10.42 21.76 -49.13
N HIS A 714 11.36 22.38 -49.84
CA HIS A 714 11.83 23.72 -49.53
C HIS A 714 10.71 24.78 -49.66
N GLN A 715 9.72 24.59 -50.54
CA GLN A 715 8.61 25.53 -50.72
C GLN A 715 7.61 25.41 -49.57
N TYR A 716 7.31 24.18 -49.15
CA TYR A 716 6.50 23.91 -47.97
C TYR A 716 7.13 24.55 -46.74
N TYR A 717 8.44 24.36 -46.52
CA TYR A 717 9.13 24.94 -45.36
C TYR A 717 9.08 26.48 -45.37
N ILE A 718 9.29 27.12 -46.53
CA ILE A 718 9.20 28.59 -46.64
C ILE A 718 7.76 29.07 -46.39
N ASN A 719 6.79 28.50 -47.10
CA ASN A 719 5.42 29.02 -47.11
C ASN A 719 4.67 28.72 -45.82
N ASN A 720 4.90 27.55 -45.23
CA ASN A 720 4.12 27.06 -44.11
C ASN A 720 4.85 27.21 -42.78
N CYS A 721 6.19 27.21 -42.72
CA CYS A 721 6.92 27.33 -41.46
C CYS A 721 7.52 28.74 -41.27
N LEU A 722 8.30 29.22 -42.24
CA LEU A 722 9.07 30.46 -42.08
C LEU A 722 8.24 31.74 -42.35
N ARG A 723 7.40 31.77 -43.39
CA ARG A 723 6.60 32.95 -43.74
C ARG A 723 5.58 33.31 -42.65
N PRO A 724 4.84 32.37 -42.04
CA PRO A 724 3.93 32.69 -40.94
C PRO A 724 4.67 33.28 -39.73
N LEU A 725 5.85 32.75 -39.41
CA LEU A 725 6.73 33.28 -38.37
C LEU A 725 7.14 34.74 -38.67
N VAL A 726 7.60 35.02 -39.89
CA VAL A 726 8.00 36.36 -40.32
C VAL A 726 6.83 37.34 -40.27
N ASP A 727 5.67 36.94 -40.78
CA ASP A 727 4.46 37.77 -40.81
C ASP A 727 3.95 38.08 -39.40
N GLN A 728 3.88 37.06 -38.54
CA GLN A 728 3.51 37.23 -37.13
C GLN A 728 4.49 38.19 -36.44
N ARG A 729 5.79 38.06 -36.69
CA ARG A 729 6.80 38.95 -36.09
C ARG A 729 6.68 40.38 -36.59
N LYS A 730 6.52 40.60 -37.89
CA LYS A 730 6.35 41.93 -38.49
C LYS A 730 5.07 42.62 -37.98
N ARG A 731 4.00 41.87 -37.73
CA ARG A 731 2.78 42.37 -37.06
C ARG A 731 3.03 42.77 -35.60
N GLN A 732 3.77 41.95 -34.85
CA GLN A 732 4.05 42.21 -33.43
C GLN A 732 5.06 43.34 -33.21
N ARG A 733 6.04 43.50 -34.11
CA ARG A 733 7.10 44.54 -34.01
C ARG A 733 7.42 45.19 -35.37
N PRO A 734 6.56 46.10 -35.87
CA PRO A 734 6.74 46.74 -37.17
C PRO A 734 8.08 47.50 -37.31
N SER A 735 8.57 48.11 -36.23
CA SER A 735 9.79 48.95 -36.24
C SER A 735 11.11 48.18 -36.24
N TYR A 736 11.11 46.91 -35.81
CA TYR A 736 12.30 46.06 -35.73
C TYR A 736 12.30 44.95 -36.78
N GLY A 737 11.13 44.64 -37.35
CA GLY A 737 10.93 43.52 -38.26
C GLY A 737 11.39 42.21 -37.62
N THR A 738 12.18 41.47 -38.38
CA THR A 738 12.78 40.16 -38.06
C THR A 738 14.19 40.27 -37.48
N ARG A 739 14.73 41.49 -37.32
CA ARG A 739 16.12 41.71 -36.92
C ARG A 739 16.41 41.09 -35.56
N GLY A 740 17.45 40.26 -35.51
CA GLY A 740 17.94 39.61 -34.29
C GLY A 740 17.46 38.18 -34.08
N ILE A 741 16.47 37.70 -34.85
CA ILE A 741 15.98 36.31 -34.78
C ILE A 741 17.05 35.36 -35.33
N LYS A 742 17.26 34.27 -34.58
CA LYS A 742 18.17 33.19 -34.94
C LYS A 742 17.38 31.89 -35.08
N ILE A 743 17.50 31.22 -36.22
CA ILE A 743 16.82 29.96 -36.51
C ILE A 743 17.79 28.81 -36.26
N HIS A 744 17.39 27.86 -35.42
CA HIS A 744 18.05 26.58 -35.26
C HIS A 744 17.17 25.48 -35.83
N HIS A 745 17.69 24.76 -36.81
CA HIS A 745 17.01 23.67 -37.51
C HIS A 745 18.06 22.68 -38.01
N ASP A 746 17.64 21.46 -38.33
CA ASP A 746 18.54 20.43 -38.79
C ASP A 746 19.06 20.72 -40.23
N ASN A 747 20.00 19.89 -40.70
CA ASN A 747 20.52 19.99 -42.07
C ASN A 747 19.70 19.16 -43.08
N GLY A 748 18.40 18.99 -42.83
CA GLY A 748 17.48 18.30 -43.72
C GLY A 748 17.50 18.91 -45.12
N LYS A 749 17.27 18.08 -46.15
CA LYS A 749 17.28 18.54 -47.56
C LYS A 749 16.41 19.79 -47.81
N PRO A 750 15.23 19.94 -47.20
CA PRO A 750 14.43 21.16 -47.32
C PRO A 750 15.12 22.40 -46.74
N HIS A 751 15.80 22.26 -45.61
CA HIS A 751 16.38 23.37 -44.82
C HIS A 751 17.62 23.98 -45.46
N ILE A 752 18.46 23.17 -46.09
CA ILE A 752 19.71 23.61 -46.74
C ILE A 752 19.51 24.01 -48.21
N HIS A 753 18.28 24.01 -48.73
CA HIS A 753 18.00 24.38 -50.10
C HIS A 753 18.32 25.87 -50.36
N LYS A 754 18.76 26.17 -51.59
CA LYS A 754 19.17 27.54 -51.98
C LYS A 754 18.05 28.56 -51.78
N ASP A 755 16.81 28.18 -52.04
CA ASP A 755 15.65 29.07 -51.89
C ASP A 755 15.37 29.41 -50.43
N VAL A 756 15.56 28.45 -49.50
CA VAL A 756 15.43 28.70 -48.07
C VAL A 756 16.52 29.66 -47.60
N SER A 757 17.76 29.42 -48.01
CA SER A 757 18.89 30.32 -47.70
C SER A 757 18.65 31.73 -48.24
N THR A 758 18.14 31.85 -49.47
CA THR A 758 17.80 33.13 -50.10
C THR A 758 16.67 33.83 -49.34
N TYR A 759 15.63 33.10 -48.94
CA TYR A 759 14.51 33.64 -48.17
C TYR A 759 14.97 34.15 -46.79
N LEU A 760 15.71 33.33 -46.04
CA LEU A 760 16.25 33.71 -44.73
C LEU A 760 17.13 34.96 -44.81
N GLN A 761 17.98 35.07 -45.84
CA GLN A 761 18.80 36.25 -46.08
C GLN A 761 17.96 37.47 -46.44
N SER A 762 16.96 37.33 -47.31
CA SER A 762 16.05 38.42 -47.71
C SER A 762 15.24 38.97 -46.53
N GLU A 763 14.92 38.11 -45.57
CA GLU A 763 14.20 38.44 -44.35
C GLU A 763 15.12 38.74 -43.16
N GLY A 764 16.45 38.78 -43.34
CA GLY A 764 17.39 39.12 -42.27
C GLY A 764 17.43 38.15 -41.07
N LEU A 765 17.04 36.89 -41.28
CA LEU A 765 17.09 35.82 -40.28
C LEU A 765 18.48 35.15 -40.28
N THR A 766 19.05 34.93 -39.10
CA THR A 766 20.37 34.29 -38.97
C THR A 766 20.22 32.80 -38.68
N VAL A 767 20.89 31.93 -39.44
CA VAL A 767 20.91 30.48 -39.16
C VAL A 767 21.98 30.15 -38.13
N ILE A 768 21.61 29.38 -37.12
CA ILE A 768 22.55 28.77 -36.17
C ILE A 768 23.12 27.51 -36.83
N PRO A 769 24.45 27.39 -37.01
CA PRO A 769 25.05 26.17 -37.54
C PRO A 769 24.71 24.96 -36.68
N HIS A 770 24.23 23.89 -37.33
CA HIS A 770 23.95 22.59 -36.73
C HIS A 770 24.79 21.53 -37.43
N SER A 771 25.33 20.56 -36.70
CA SER A 771 26.15 19.48 -37.26
C SER A 771 25.29 18.34 -37.81
N ALA A 772 25.78 17.63 -38.82
CA ALA A 772 25.06 16.47 -39.36
C ALA A 772 24.92 15.34 -38.31
N ASN A 773 23.83 14.58 -38.38
CA ASN A 773 23.53 13.44 -37.49
C ASN A 773 23.68 13.79 -36.00
N SER A 774 23.19 14.96 -35.57
CA SER A 774 23.36 15.45 -34.20
C SER A 774 22.02 15.64 -33.46
N PRO A 775 21.15 14.60 -33.37
CA PRO A 775 19.87 14.71 -32.68
C PRO A 775 20.04 15.02 -31.18
N ASP A 776 21.15 14.59 -30.58
CA ASP A 776 21.55 14.89 -29.20
C ASP A 776 21.87 16.38 -28.95
N LEU A 777 22.00 17.17 -30.01
CA LEU A 777 22.16 18.63 -29.98
C LEU A 777 20.94 19.36 -30.57
N SER A 778 19.84 18.66 -30.85
CA SER A 778 18.58 19.24 -31.30
C SER A 778 17.55 19.19 -30.18
N THR A 779 17.12 20.36 -29.69
CA THR A 779 16.12 20.51 -28.62
C THR A 779 14.79 19.84 -28.96
N CYS A 780 14.47 19.70 -30.25
CA CYS A 780 13.29 18.96 -30.69
C CYS A 780 13.45 17.46 -30.43
N ASN A 781 14.63 16.90 -30.74
CA ASN A 781 14.87 15.46 -30.68
C ASN A 781 15.22 14.94 -29.29
N PHE A 782 16.07 15.65 -28.53
CA PHE A 782 16.46 15.17 -27.19
C PHE A 782 15.43 15.47 -26.10
N TRP A 783 14.43 16.31 -26.39
CA TRP A 783 13.44 16.72 -25.39
C TRP A 783 12.02 16.75 -25.94
N LEU A 784 11.70 17.70 -26.83
CA LEU A 784 10.30 18.03 -27.13
C LEU A 784 9.50 16.83 -27.68
N PHE A 785 10.03 16.12 -28.68
CA PHE A 785 9.29 15.05 -29.31
C PHE A 785 9.12 13.83 -28.43
N ASP A 786 10.12 13.49 -27.62
CA ASP A 786 10.00 12.41 -26.64
C ASP A 786 9.00 12.79 -25.54
N LEU A 787 9.06 14.02 -25.03
CA LEU A 787 8.13 14.54 -24.03
C LEU A 787 6.67 14.49 -24.52
N ILE A 788 6.40 14.95 -25.75
CA ILE A 788 5.05 14.89 -26.31
C ILE A 788 4.61 13.44 -26.49
N LYS A 789 5.46 12.57 -27.07
CA LYS A 789 5.09 11.16 -27.34
C LYS A 789 4.82 10.36 -26.07
N GLU A 790 5.50 10.67 -24.97
CA GLU A 790 5.28 10.02 -23.67
C GLU A 790 3.97 10.45 -23.00
N ASN A 791 3.42 11.61 -23.35
CA ASN A 791 2.19 12.17 -22.77
C ASN A 791 0.96 12.02 -23.68
N LEU A 792 1.12 11.52 -24.91
CA LEU A 792 0.01 11.26 -25.82
C LEU A 792 -0.62 9.88 -25.55
N ILE A 793 -1.95 9.83 -25.57
CA ILE A 793 -2.73 8.59 -25.54
C ILE A 793 -3.01 8.07 -26.96
N ASP A 794 -3.76 6.97 -27.07
CA ASP A 794 -4.20 6.44 -28.36
C ASP A 794 -5.35 7.28 -28.93
N TYR A 795 -5.25 7.67 -30.20
CA TYR A 795 -6.26 8.44 -30.93
C TYR A 795 -6.77 7.66 -32.14
N SER A 796 -8.08 7.69 -32.37
CA SER A 796 -8.74 6.99 -33.48
C SER A 796 -8.63 7.70 -34.83
N ASP A 797 -8.36 9.00 -34.81
CA ASP A 797 -8.34 9.85 -36.00
C ASP A 797 -7.27 10.95 -35.89
N SER A 798 -6.97 11.57 -37.04
CA SER A 798 -5.91 12.58 -37.10
C SER A 798 -6.30 13.89 -36.43
N GLN A 799 -7.59 14.21 -36.33
CA GLN A 799 -8.04 15.49 -35.79
C GLN A 799 -7.90 15.53 -34.27
N SER A 800 -8.31 14.47 -33.57
CA SER A 800 -8.07 14.37 -32.13
C SER A 800 -6.59 14.36 -31.77
N LEU A 801 -5.73 13.75 -32.59
CA LEU A 801 -4.27 13.83 -32.42
C LEU A 801 -3.75 15.27 -32.62
N TYR A 802 -4.35 16.05 -33.52
CA TYR A 802 -4.00 17.47 -33.68
C TYR A 802 -4.35 18.27 -32.44
N ASP A 803 -5.59 18.15 -31.99
CA ASP A 803 -6.11 18.91 -30.86
C ASP A 803 -5.28 18.59 -29.60
N ALA A 804 -4.93 17.32 -29.39
CA ALA A 804 -4.09 16.89 -28.28
C ALA A 804 -2.65 17.45 -28.32
N VAL A 805 -2.02 17.49 -29.50
CA VAL A 805 -0.68 18.07 -29.64
C VAL A 805 -0.72 19.58 -29.43
N ASP A 806 -1.76 20.25 -29.94
CA ASP A 806 -1.94 21.69 -29.75
C ASP A 806 -2.17 22.03 -28.26
N ASP A 807 -3.09 21.31 -27.61
CA ASP A 807 -3.39 21.44 -26.19
C ASP A 807 -2.16 21.20 -25.32
N PHE A 808 -1.39 20.13 -25.59
CA PHE A 808 -0.16 19.85 -24.86
C PHE A 808 0.85 21.00 -24.98
N MET A 809 1.07 21.50 -26.20
CA MET A 809 2.05 22.55 -26.45
C MET A 809 1.66 23.88 -25.78
N TYR A 810 0.37 24.22 -25.76
CA TYR A 810 -0.13 25.47 -25.15
C TYR A 810 -0.40 25.37 -23.65
N SER A 811 -0.59 24.17 -23.09
CA SER A 811 -0.70 23.94 -21.63
C SER A 811 0.67 23.81 -20.94
N SER A 812 1.71 23.42 -21.67
CA SER A 812 3.07 23.24 -21.16
C SER A 812 3.64 24.51 -20.50
N ASN A 813 4.29 24.35 -19.35
CA ASN A 813 4.81 25.45 -18.55
C ASN A 813 5.96 26.18 -19.27
N LYS A 814 5.88 27.52 -19.35
CA LYS A 814 6.92 28.39 -19.93
C LYS A 814 8.31 28.17 -19.33
N GLU A 815 8.37 27.76 -18.06
CA GLU A 815 9.63 27.48 -17.37
C GLU A 815 10.37 26.25 -17.95
N GLU A 816 9.64 25.23 -18.39
CA GLU A 816 10.23 24.02 -18.97
C GLU A 816 10.90 24.30 -20.30
N TYR A 817 10.25 25.09 -21.17
CA TYR A 817 10.86 25.58 -22.40
C TYR A 817 12.16 26.33 -22.11
N LYS A 818 12.19 27.19 -21.08
CA LYS A 818 13.40 27.92 -20.71
C LYS A 818 14.51 26.95 -20.26
N LYS A 819 14.20 25.99 -19.38
CA LYS A 819 15.15 24.98 -18.87
C LYS A 819 15.76 24.16 -20.00
N THR A 820 15.01 23.80 -21.03
CA THR A 820 15.54 23.06 -22.18
C THR A 820 16.58 23.85 -22.96
N PHE A 821 16.36 25.16 -23.16
CA PHE A 821 17.33 26.03 -23.81
C PHE A 821 18.61 26.21 -22.96
N GLU A 822 18.50 26.18 -21.64
CA GLU A 822 19.66 26.14 -20.73
C GLU A 822 20.41 24.80 -20.84
N LYS A 823 19.70 23.66 -20.81
CA LYS A 823 20.27 22.33 -21.06
C LYS A 823 20.95 22.21 -22.41
N TRP A 824 20.44 22.90 -23.43
CA TRP A 824 21.07 22.89 -24.76
C TRP A 824 22.49 23.46 -24.73
N ILE A 825 22.74 24.49 -23.91
CA ILE A 825 24.09 25.04 -23.69
C ILE A 825 24.98 24.00 -22.99
N GLU A 826 24.48 23.34 -21.96
CA GLU A 826 25.21 22.28 -21.25
C GLU A 826 25.59 21.12 -22.17
N ARG A 827 24.67 20.71 -23.05
CA ARG A 827 24.91 19.63 -24.01
C ARG A 827 25.94 19.99 -25.07
N MET A 828 26.04 21.27 -25.47
CA MET A 828 27.16 21.72 -26.31
C MET A 828 28.50 21.57 -25.60
N GLN A 829 28.55 21.81 -24.28
CA GLN A 829 29.77 21.60 -23.49
C GLN A 829 30.12 20.12 -23.39
N LEU A 830 29.15 19.25 -23.11
CA LEU A 830 29.34 17.80 -23.09
C LEU A 830 29.84 17.25 -24.44
N CYS A 831 29.35 17.79 -25.56
CA CYS A 831 29.85 17.43 -26.88
C CYS A 831 31.34 17.76 -27.05
N ILE A 832 31.79 18.87 -26.48
CA ILE A 832 33.20 19.28 -26.52
C ILE A 832 34.04 18.38 -25.63
N ASP A 833 33.57 18.11 -24.41
CA ASP A 833 34.27 17.31 -23.42
C ASP A 833 34.44 15.85 -23.87
N ASN A 834 33.52 15.35 -24.72
CA ASN A 834 33.57 14.01 -25.32
C ASN A 834 34.14 13.99 -26.74
N GLU A 835 34.95 14.98 -27.10
CA GLU A 835 35.68 15.05 -28.38
C GLU A 835 34.77 14.89 -29.63
N GLY A 836 33.49 15.27 -29.51
CA GLY A 836 32.51 15.22 -30.58
C GLY A 836 31.75 13.90 -30.70
N ASP A 837 32.01 12.90 -29.86
CA ASP A 837 31.22 11.67 -29.83
C ASP A 837 29.82 11.88 -29.21
N TYR A 838 28.96 10.87 -29.28
CA TYR A 838 27.66 10.89 -28.61
C TYR A 838 27.82 10.69 -27.10
N PHE A 839 27.19 11.56 -26.32
CA PHE A 839 27.38 11.65 -24.87
C PHE A 839 26.12 11.30 -24.06
N GLU A 840 25.07 10.79 -24.70
CA GLU A 840 23.79 10.44 -24.05
C GLU A 840 23.93 9.38 -22.95
N HIS A 841 25.05 8.66 -22.88
CA HIS A 841 25.33 7.67 -21.84
C HIS A 841 25.88 8.31 -20.55
N LEU A 842 26.32 9.58 -20.62
CA LEU A 842 26.86 10.34 -19.49
C LEU A 842 25.81 11.21 -18.80
N ILE A 843 24.66 11.40 -19.45
CA ILE A 843 23.52 12.14 -18.94
C ILE A 843 22.59 11.12 -18.28
N LYS A 844 22.80 10.86 -16.98
CA LYS A 844 21.88 10.10 -16.14
C LYS A 844 21.29 10.99 -15.06
#